data_AF-A0A4U5NW06-F1
#
_entry.id   AF-A0A4U5NW06-F1
#
_cell.length_a   1.000
_cell.length_b   1.000
_cell.length_c   1.000
_cell.angle_alpha   90.00
_cell.angle_beta   90.00
_cell.angle_gamma   90.00
#
_symmetry.space_group_name_H-M   'P 1'
#
loop_
_entity.id
_entity.type
_entity.pdbx_description
1 polymer ?
#
loop_
_entity_poly.entity_id
_entity_poly.type
_entity_poly.pdbx_seq_one_letter_code
_entity_poly.pdbx_strand_id
1 'polypeptide(L)'
;MKTGSGGNEEELNQLRDEIDRHKQEQERLNAVLEERSKEQSTLQKEKEDILKQCQANEHALAELQAKLNEQEAVQTQLKEANEAEARKFEEEFQAKLKEREEAFQIVLKKRTEAEAGKSEAESADLRAQIEDLRAAAAQQSESSSGELQRLQEELRKQQEEQIRLSALLADVKDAPDEVATLRSEKENLQETVDQLKTALSSREEAIQAERQRCQANEDVLAELQAKLNEQEAVQTQLKEREEAFQIELKKRTEAEAGKSEAESAELRAQIEDLRAAGAQQSESSSGELQRLQEELRKQQEEQIRLSALLADVKDAPDEVATLRSEKENLQETVDRLKTALSSREEAIQAERQRCQANEDVLAELQAKLNEQEAVQTQLKEREEAFQIELKKRTEAEAGKSEAESAELRAQIEDLRAAGAQQSESSSGELQRLQEELRKQQEEQIRLSALLADVKDAPDEVATLRSEKENLQETVDRLKTALSSREEAIQAERQRCQANEDVLAELQAKLNEQEAVQTQLKEREEAFQIELKKRTEAEAEKSEAESAELRAQIEDLRAAAAQLSESSSGELQRLQEELRKQQEEQIRLSALLADVKDAPDEVATLRSEKENLQETVDRLKTALSSREEAIQAERQRCQANEDVLAELQAKLNEQEAVQTQLKEREEAFQIELKKRTEAEAEKSEAESAELRAQIEDLRAAAAQLSESSSGELQRLQEELRKQQEEQIRLSALLADVKDAPDEVATLRSEKENLQETVDRLKTALSSREEAIQAERQQSKMLQDFIKNMNEDMKKREVHVAAAEIEGSQEDLAAQVAALMKEKLELKADLSQKIDLFLETDNMRERKEKENLLKIEELEKELIDAKVKKSDNELIQDLERQVEFSHSIIATQQRRIDKLTEEIKQMNIALGQEGIAIEFEKKSKRKSAEQKKEIRKYCDICEEFDQHDTEDCPSQTLGEGDFEHKSHSSLDNAVEEKPASKRAWIRKFCDHCDEFDLHETEDCPNPQ
;
A
#
# COMPACT_ATOMS: atom_id res chain seq x y z
N MET A 1 -51.43 -38.85 13.90
CA MET A 1 -51.38 -37.64 13.04
C MET A 1 -50.78 -36.41 13.73
N LYS A 2 -50.72 -36.30 15.07
CA LYS A 2 -50.08 -35.16 15.77
C LYS A 2 -48.55 -35.01 15.64
N THR A 3 -47.85 -35.95 15.00
CA THR A 3 -46.38 -35.97 14.94
C THR A 3 -45.77 -35.24 13.74
N GLY A 4 -46.57 -34.79 12.77
CA GLY A 4 -46.08 -34.09 11.56
C GLY A 4 -46.06 -32.55 11.67
N SER A 5 -46.79 -31.96 12.63
CA SER A 5 -46.91 -30.50 12.75
C SER A 5 -45.69 -29.84 13.41
N GLY A 6 -44.91 -30.58 14.20
CA GLY A 6 -43.77 -30.01 14.94
C GLY A 6 -42.56 -29.68 14.06
N GLY A 7 -42.29 -30.49 13.03
CA GLY A 7 -41.13 -30.29 12.16
C GLY A 7 -41.20 -28.99 11.34
N ASN A 8 -42.39 -28.64 10.83
CA ASN A 8 -42.57 -27.41 10.05
C ASN A 8 -42.51 -26.14 10.91
N GLU A 9 -42.75 -26.23 12.21
CA GLU A 9 -42.66 -25.08 13.12
C GLU A 9 -41.21 -24.85 13.58
N GLU A 10 -40.42 -25.91 13.72
CA GLU A 10 -38.97 -25.84 13.92
C GLU A 10 -38.25 -25.22 12.71
N GLU A 11 -38.59 -25.64 11.49
CA GLU A 11 -38.00 -25.06 10.26
C GLU A 11 -38.32 -23.56 10.10
N LEU A 12 -39.55 -23.13 10.42
CA LEU A 12 -39.93 -21.72 10.41
C LEU A 12 -39.16 -20.89 11.44
N ASN A 13 -38.92 -21.45 12.64
CA ASN A 13 -38.14 -20.77 13.66
C ASN A 13 -36.65 -20.68 13.26
N GLN A 14 -36.09 -21.74 12.66
CA GLN A 14 -34.73 -21.71 12.12
C GLN A 14 -34.56 -20.63 11.03
N LEU A 15 -35.52 -20.52 10.10
CA LEU A 15 -35.53 -19.47 9.08
C LEU A 15 -35.59 -18.06 9.69
N ARG A 16 -36.41 -17.87 10.74
CA ARG A 16 -36.49 -16.58 11.45
C ARG A 16 -35.18 -16.23 12.17
N ASP A 17 -34.56 -17.19 12.84
CA ASP A 17 -33.27 -17.01 13.51
C ASP A 17 -32.14 -16.72 12.51
N GLU A 18 -32.18 -17.33 11.32
CA GLU A 18 -31.23 -17.06 10.23
C GLU A 18 -31.42 -15.65 9.64
N ILE A 19 -32.67 -15.23 9.42
CA ILE A 19 -33.00 -13.86 9.01
C ILE A 19 -32.50 -12.85 10.05
N ASP A 20 -32.71 -13.09 11.35
CA ASP A 20 -32.28 -12.17 12.39
C ASP A 20 -30.75 -12.09 12.53
N ARG A 21 -30.03 -13.20 12.30
CA ARG A 21 -28.57 -13.20 12.19
C ARG A 21 -28.08 -12.34 11.03
N HIS A 22 -28.65 -12.52 9.84
CA HIS A 22 -28.28 -11.72 8.67
C HIS A 22 -28.66 -10.24 8.81
N LYS A 23 -29.74 -9.90 9.53
CA LYS A 23 -30.08 -8.50 9.87
C LYS A 23 -29.04 -7.87 10.81
N GLN A 24 -28.61 -8.59 11.84
CA GLN A 24 -27.54 -8.13 12.73
C GLN A 24 -26.21 -7.94 11.97
N GLU A 25 -25.91 -8.86 11.04
CA GLU A 25 -24.76 -8.70 10.15
C GLU A 25 -24.90 -7.47 9.24
N GLN A 26 -26.10 -7.19 8.72
CA GLN A 26 -26.36 -5.99 7.92
C GLN A 26 -26.15 -4.70 8.72
N GLU A 27 -26.63 -4.65 9.96
CA GLU A 27 -26.39 -3.51 10.85
C GLU A 27 -24.90 -3.30 11.14
N ARG A 28 -24.14 -4.40 11.35
CA ARG A 28 -22.69 -4.34 11.54
C ARG A 28 -21.97 -3.83 10.29
N LEU A 29 -22.30 -4.36 9.12
CA LEU A 29 -21.69 -3.93 7.85
C LEU A 29 -21.99 -2.46 7.56
N ASN A 30 -23.22 -2.00 7.82
CA ASN A 30 -23.60 -0.60 7.70
C ASN A 30 -22.85 0.32 8.66
N ALA A 31 -22.63 -0.11 9.91
CA ALA A 31 -21.82 0.65 10.87
C ALA A 31 -20.35 0.79 10.40
N VAL A 32 -19.75 -0.30 9.90
CA VAL A 32 -18.39 -0.29 9.32
C VAL A 32 -18.33 0.65 8.11
N LEU A 33 -19.33 0.62 7.22
CA LEU A 33 -19.41 1.55 6.08
C LEU A 33 -19.48 3.01 6.52
N GLU A 34 -20.26 3.32 7.56
CA GLU A 34 -20.38 4.68 8.07
C GLU A 34 -19.06 5.18 8.69
N GLU A 35 -18.36 4.32 9.44
CA GLU A 35 -17.05 4.62 10.01
C GLU A 35 -15.99 4.85 8.91
N ARG A 36 -15.92 3.95 7.91
CA ARG A 36 -15.00 4.09 6.78
C ARG A 36 -15.26 5.37 5.97
N SER A 37 -16.53 5.73 5.78
CA SER A 37 -16.94 6.96 5.09
C SER A 37 -16.54 8.23 5.87
N LYS A 38 -16.68 8.22 7.20
CA LYS A 38 -16.20 9.32 8.06
C LYS A 38 -14.69 9.49 7.97
N GLU A 39 -13.94 8.39 8.02
CA GLU A 39 -12.48 8.43 7.88
C GLU A 39 -12.03 8.90 6.49
N GLN A 40 -12.71 8.47 5.43
CA GLN A 40 -12.45 8.98 4.07
C GLN A 40 -12.68 10.50 4.03
N SER A 41 -13.76 10.99 4.64
CA SER A 41 -14.02 12.43 4.72
C SER A 41 -12.94 13.19 5.50
N THR A 42 -12.36 12.61 6.56
CA THR A 42 -11.27 13.26 7.30
C THR A 42 -9.98 13.32 6.49
N LEU A 43 -9.61 12.23 5.81
CA LEU A 43 -8.44 12.18 4.93
C LEU A 43 -8.59 13.12 3.73
N GLN A 44 -9.81 13.23 3.17
CA GLN A 44 -10.11 14.17 2.09
C GLN A 44 -9.87 15.62 2.52
N LYS A 45 -10.29 15.96 3.74
CA LYS A 45 -10.10 17.29 4.32
C LYS A 45 -8.63 17.60 4.59
N GLU A 46 -7.89 16.64 5.16
CA GLU A 46 -6.46 16.76 5.41
C GLU A 46 -5.68 16.99 4.10
N LYS A 47 -6.02 16.24 3.05
CA LYS A 47 -5.49 16.44 1.69
C LYS A 47 -5.78 17.85 1.17
N GLU A 48 -7.00 18.37 1.32
CA GLU A 48 -7.34 19.72 0.88
C GLU A 48 -6.56 20.80 1.65
N ASP A 49 -6.36 20.62 2.95
CA ASP A 49 -5.64 21.58 3.78
C ASP A 49 -4.14 21.58 3.46
N ILE A 50 -3.52 20.41 3.24
CA ILE A 50 -2.14 20.31 2.77
C ILE A 50 -1.99 20.89 1.35
N LEU A 51 -2.96 20.66 0.45
CA LEU A 51 -2.92 21.23 -0.90
C LEU A 51 -2.94 22.76 -0.87
N LYS A 52 -3.75 23.37 0.01
CA LYS A 52 -3.76 24.83 0.22
C LYS A 52 -2.40 25.31 0.73
N GLN A 53 -1.75 24.55 1.61
CA GLN A 53 -0.42 24.88 2.11
C GLN A 53 0.65 24.77 1.02
N CYS A 54 0.60 23.75 0.16
CA CYS A 54 1.45 23.66 -1.03
C CYS A 54 1.29 24.88 -1.95
N GLN A 55 0.05 25.31 -2.20
CA GLN A 55 -0.24 26.49 -3.02
C GLN A 55 0.30 27.78 -2.39
N ALA A 56 0.17 27.92 -1.07
CA ALA A 56 0.72 29.06 -0.33
C ALA A 56 2.26 29.10 -0.43
N ASN A 57 2.93 27.95 -0.25
CA ASN A 57 4.38 27.84 -0.38
C ASN A 57 4.86 28.10 -1.82
N GLU A 58 4.09 27.67 -2.82
CA GLU A 58 4.38 27.96 -4.24
C GLU A 58 4.26 29.44 -4.57
N HIS A 59 3.25 30.13 -4.03
CA HIS A 59 3.12 31.57 -4.17
C HIS A 59 4.28 32.31 -3.46
N ALA A 60 4.64 31.90 -2.25
CA ALA A 60 5.78 32.48 -1.52
C ALA A 60 7.11 32.28 -2.27
N LEU A 61 7.33 31.10 -2.85
CA LEU A 61 8.48 30.82 -3.70
C LEU A 61 8.50 31.69 -4.95
N ALA A 62 7.37 31.87 -5.62
CA ALA A 62 7.28 32.74 -6.79
C ALA A 62 7.61 34.21 -6.45
N GLU A 63 7.14 34.69 -5.29
CA GLU A 63 7.43 36.05 -4.83
C GLU A 63 8.91 36.24 -4.47
N LEU A 64 9.52 35.28 -3.76
CA LEU A 64 10.95 35.32 -3.42
C LEU A 64 11.83 35.19 -4.67
N GLN A 65 11.48 34.32 -5.61
CA GLN A 65 12.19 34.18 -6.88
C GLN A 65 12.12 35.47 -7.71
N ALA A 66 10.98 36.16 -7.71
CA ALA A 66 10.85 37.46 -8.37
C ALA A 66 11.76 38.53 -7.73
N LYS A 67 11.83 38.57 -6.39
CA LYS A 67 12.76 39.47 -5.66
C LYS A 67 14.23 39.16 -5.96
N LEU A 68 14.60 37.88 -6.07
CA LEU A 68 15.95 37.45 -6.44
C LEU A 68 16.31 37.88 -7.88
N ASN A 69 15.40 37.70 -8.84
CA ASN A 69 15.61 38.14 -10.22
C ASN A 69 15.74 39.66 -10.31
N GLU A 70 14.96 40.41 -9.52
CA GLU A 70 15.07 41.87 -9.44
C GLU A 70 16.44 42.30 -8.86
N GLN A 71 16.96 41.56 -7.87
CA GLN A 71 18.29 41.78 -7.32
C GLN A 71 19.41 41.50 -8.33
N GLU A 72 19.32 40.41 -9.10
CA GLU A 72 20.29 40.09 -10.15
C GLU A 72 20.30 41.18 -11.24
N ALA A 73 19.12 41.72 -11.59
CA ALA A 73 19.01 42.85 -12.50
C ALA A 73 19.69 44.11 -11.92
N VAL A 74 19.49 44.41 -10.63
CA VAL A 74 20.16 45.55 -9.95
C VAL A 74 21.67 45.34 -9.86
N GLN A 75 22.17 44.14 -9.55
CA GLN A 75 23.60 43.83 -9.55
C GLN A 75 24.22 44.00 -10.94
N THR A 76 23.52 43.56 -11.99
CA THR A 76 23.97 43.71 -13.37
C THR A 76 24.05 45.19 -13.74
N GLN A 77 23.02 45.98 -13.42
CA GLN A 77 23.04 47.43 -13.61
C GLN A 77 24.17 48.12 -12.84
N LEU A 78 24.44 47.72 -11.60
CA LEU A 78 25.55 48.25 -10.80
C LEU A 78 26.90 47.94 -11.45
N LYS A 79 27.07 46.71 -11.96
CA LYS A 79 28.29 46.29 -12.64
C LYS A 79 28.50 47.07 -13.94
N GLU A 80 27.46 47.21 -14.75
CA GLU A 80 27.48 48.01 -15.98
C GLU A 80 27.77 49.49 -15.70
N ALA A 81 27.19 50.06 -14.65
CA ALA A 81 27.44 51.43 -14.23
C ALA A 81 28.92 51.63 -13.81
N ASN A 82 29.46 50.72 -13.00
CA ASN A 82 30.87 50.76 -12.58
C ASN A 82 31.83 50.59 -13.78
N GLU A 83 31.51 49.70 -14.72
CA GLU A 83 32.30 49.53 -15.95
C GLU A 83 32.23 50.77 -16.85
N ALA A 84 31.06 51.42 -16.96
CA ALA A 84 30.90 52.66 -17.70
C ALA A 84 31.67 53.83 -17.07
N GLU A 85 31.70 53.91 -15.74
CA GLU A 85 32.50 54.89 -14.99
C GLU A 85 34.00 54.66 -15.14
N ALA A 86 34.46 53.42 -15.05
CA ALA A 86 35.86 53.06 -15.30
C ALA A 86 36.29 53.46 -16.72
N ARG A 87 35.42 53.25 -17.73
CA ARG A 87 35.68 53.69 -19.10
C ARG A 87 35.75 55.21 -19.22
N LYS A 88 34.81 55.96 -18.60
CA LYS A 88 34.87 57.43 -18.59
C LYS A 88 36.15 57.95 -17.94
N PHE A 89 36.57 57.35 -16.83
CA PHE A 89 37.80 57.71 -16.14
C PHE A 89 39.03 57.45 -17.03
N GLU A 90 39.09 56.28 -17.68
CA GLU A 90 40.17 55.94 -18.61
C GLU A 90 40.21 56.92 -19.80
N GLU A 91 39.05 57.27 -20.38
CA GLU A 91 38.94 58.25 -21.48
C GLU A 91 39.38 59.65 -21.04
N GLU A 92 38.97 60.13 -19.86
CA GLU A 92 39.42 61.42 -19.32
C GLU A 92 40.92 61.42 -19.00
N PHE A 93 41.44 60.32 -18.46
CA PHE A 93 42.86 60.17 -18.15
C PHE A 93 43.71 60.18 -19.43
N GLN A 94 43.29 59.45 -20.46
CA GLN A 94 43.90 59.45 -21.80
C GLN A 94 43.85 60.83 -22.44
N ALA A 95 42.71 61.55 -22.34
CA ALA A 95 42.56 62.90 -22.86
C ALA A 95 43.54 63.88 -22.19
N LYS A 96 43.67 63.82 -20.85
CA LYS A 96 44.62 64.66 -20.08
C LYS A 96 46.08 64.31 -20.39
N LEU A 97 46.41 63.04 -20.58
CA LEU A 97 47.74 62.61 -21.02
C LEU A 97 48.09 63.19 -22.39
N LYS A 98 47.15 63.14 -23.33
CA LYS A 98 47.32 63.69 -24.67
C LYS A 98 47.46 65.20 -24.67
N GLU A 99 46.65 65.92 -23.90
CA GLU A 99 46.80 67.38 -23.72
C GLU A 99 48.18 67.73 -23.15
N ARG A 100 48.68 66.95 -22.19
CA ARG A 100 50.00 67.15 -21.58
C ARG A 100 51.15 66.85 -22.55
N GLU A 101 51.01 65.82 -23.39
CA GLU A 101 51.96 65.51 -24.47
C GLU A 101 51.97 66.61 -25.54
N GLU A 102 50.80 67.08 -25.97
CA GLU A 102 50.67 68.19 -26.92
C GLU A 102 51.28 69.48 -26.34
N ALA A 103 51.02 69.79 -25.07
CA ALA A 103 51.65 70.91 -24.38
C ALA A 103 53.18 70.76 -24.29
N PHE A 104 53.69 69.57 -23.99
CA PHE A 104 55.13 69.29 -23.95
C PHE A 104 55.79 69.42 -25.33
N GLN A 105 55.13 68.93 -26.39
CA GLN A 105 55.58 69.10 -27.77
C GLN A 105 55.62 70.58 -28.19
N ILE A 106 54.62 71.38 -27.78
CA ILE A 106 54.61 72.82 -28.01
C ILE A 106 55.78 73.50 -27.29
N VAL A 107 56.08 73.10 -26.04
CA VAL A 107 57.23 73.62 -25.27
C VAL A 107 58.55 73.25 -25.92
N LEU A 108 58.71 72.00 -26.36
CA LEU A 108 59.90 71.54 -27.09
C LEU A 108 60.07 72.32 -28.40
N LYS A 109 59.00 72.52 -29.16
CA LYS A 109 59.02 73.29 -30.41
C LYS A 109 59.43 74.75 -30.16
N LYS A 110 58.84 75.41 -29.16
CA LYS A 110 59.22 76.78 -28.75
C LYS A 110 60.67 76.85 -28.28
N ARG A 111 61.18 75.83 -27.59
CA ARG A 111 62.59 75.76 -27.18
C ARG A 111 63.53 75.59 -28.36
N THR A 112 63.19 74.76 -29.34
CA THR A 112 63.98 74.60 -30.57
C THR A 112 63.94 75.83 -31.48
N GLU A 113 62.82 76.58 -31.48
CA GLU A 113 62.69 77.86 -32.19
C GLU A 113 63.45 78.98 -31.46
N ALA A 114 63.53 78.94 -30.12
CA ALA A 114 64.32 79.87 -29.30
C ALA A 114 65.85 79.60 -29.37
N GLU A 115 66.28 78.37 -29.60
CA GLU A 115 67.70 78.01 -29.75
C GLU A 115 68.30 78.41 -31.12
N ALA A 116 67.53 79.06 -32.01
CA ALA A 116 67.95 79.43 -33.37
C ALA A 116 68.29 80.92 -33.61
N GLY A 117 68.28 81.81 -32.60
CA GLY A 117 68.65 83.22 -32.81
C GLY A 117 69.18 83.91 -31.56
N LYS A 118 70.39 84.48 -31.63
CA LYS A 118 71.02 85.28 -30.56
C LYS A 118 70.48 86.72 -30.52
N SER A 119 70.13 87.25 -29.35
CA SER A 119 70.76 88.42 -28.67
C SER A 119 69.85 89.10 -27.64
N GLU A 120 70.48 89.83 -26.70
CA GLU A 120 70.06 90.57 -25.49
C GLU A 120 68.67 91.25 -25.36
N ALA A 121 67.73 91.12 -26.30
CA ALA A 121 66.31 91.40 -26.09
C ALA A 121 65.56 90.29 -25.31
N GLU A 122 66.16 89.10 -25.22
CA GLU A 122 65.57 87.88 -24.65
C GLU A 122 65.24 87.96 -23.15
N SER A 123 65.94 88.78 -22.34
CA SER A 123 65.71 88.81 -20.87
C SER A 123 64.44 89.57 -20.45
N ALA A 124 63.96 90.51 -21.26
CA ALA A 124 62.71 91.24 -21.00
C ALA A 124 61.49 90.47 -21.52
N ASP A 125 61.65 89.82 -22.69
CA ASP A 125 60.61 89.00 -23.31
C ASP A 125 60.40 87.68 -22.55
N LEU A 126 61.47 87.07 -22.02
CA LEU A 126 61.36 85.92 -21.10
C LEU A 126 60.66 86.29 -19.79
N ARG A 127 60.79 87.52 -19.27
CA ARG A 127 60.04 87.95 -18.08
C ARG A 127 58.55 88.13 -18.38
N ALA A 128 58.19 88.73 -19.52
CA ALA A 128 56.80 88.85 -19.95
C ALA A 128 56.18 87.46 -20.23
N GLN A 129 56.93 86.56 -20.87
CA GLN A 129 56.52 85.17 -21.07
C GLN A 129 56.42 84.39 -19.75
N ILE A 130 57.28 84.64 -18.75
CA ILE A 130 57.16 84.05 -17.41
C ILE A 130 55.95 84.60 -16.66
N GLU A 131 55.61 85.88 -16.82
CA GLU A 131 54.42 86.51 -16.22
C GLU A 131 53.13 85.97 -16.87
N ASP A 132 53.10 85.83 -18.21
CA ASP A 132 51.98 85.23 -18.96
C ASP A 132 51.84 83.73 -18.67
N LEU A 133 52.95 82.99 -18.53
CA LEU A 133 52.94 81.59 -18.10
C LEU A 133 52.49 81.44 -16.63
N ARG A 134 52.81 82.40 -15.76
CA ARG A 134 52.31 82.44 -14.37
C ARG A 134 50.83 82.80 -14.31
N ALA A 135 50.35 83.72 -15.15
CA ALA A 135 48.94 84.06 -15.26
C ALA A 135 48.11 82.90 -15.85
N ALA A 136 48.65 82.21 -16.87
CA ALA A 136 48.06 80.99 -17.42
C ALA A 136 48.08 79.82 -16.42
N ALA A 137 49.16 79.65 -15.65
CA ALA A 137 49.23 78.67 -14.57
C ALA A 137 48.28 79.00 -13.41
N ALA A 138 48.09 80.28 -13.08
CA ALA A 138 47.13 80.72 -12.07
C ALA A 138 45.68 80.47 -12.54
N GLN A 139 45.33 80.81 -13.79
CA GLN A 139 44.02 80.50 -14.37
C GLN A 139 43.77 78.99 -14.48
N GLN A 140 44.79 78.18 -14.84
CA GLN A 140 44.69 76.72 -14.80
C GLN A 140 44.52 76.19 -13.37
N SER A 141 45.12 76.81 -12.35
CA SER A 141 44.95 76.39 -10.96
C SER A 141 43.53 76.68 -10.43
N GLU A 142 42.92 77.80 -10.84
CA GLU A 142 41.54 78.14 -10.48
C GLU A 142 40.51 77.29 -11.24
N SER A 143 40.73 77.01 -12.53
CA SER A 143 39.85 76.12 -13.32
C SER A 143 39.93 74.67 -12.85
N SER A 144 41.15 74.18 -12.58
CA SER A 144 41.35 72.82 -12.04
C SER A 144 40.78 72.67 -10.63
N SER A 145 40.85 73.69 -9.77
CA SER A 145 40.20 73.67 -8.45
C SER A 145 38.67 73.56 -8.54
N GLY A 146 38.04 74.25 -9.50
CA GLY A 146 36.59 74.17 -9.72
C GLY A 146 36.13 72.82 -10.30
N GLU A 147 36.93 72.23 -11.18
CA GLU A 147 36.72 70.86 -11.69
C GLU A 147 36.94 69.80 -10.60
N LEU A 148 37.93 69.98 -9.71
CA LEU A 148 38.21 69.05 -8.62
C LEU A 148 37.09 69.06 -7.57
N GLN A 149 36.49 70.23 -7.30
CA GLN A 149 35.28 70.31 -6.47
C GLN A 149 34.05 69.65 -7.11
N ARG A 150 33.84 69.83 -8.43
CA ARG A 150 32.76 69.13 -9.13
C ARG A 150 32.96 67.61 -9.12
N LEU A 151 34.18 67.14 -9.38
CA LEU A 151 34.53 65.72 -9.31
C LEU A 151 34.38 65.14 -7.90
N GLN A 152 34.72 65.90 -6.85
CA GLN A 152 34.49 65.48 -5.47
C GLN A 152 33.00 65.39 -5.12
N GLU A 153 32.15 66.29 -5.63
CA GLU A 153 30.71 66.26 -5.43
C GLU A 153 30.04 65.11 -6.21
N GLU A 154 30.50 64.84 -7.44
CA GLU A 154 30.07 63.70 -8.27
C GLU A 154 30.44 62.36 -7.59
N LEU A 155 31.69 62.24 -7.12
CA LEU A 155 32.18 61.07 -6.40
C LEU A 155 31.40 60.81 -5.10
N ARG A 156 31.02 61.87 -4.39
CA ARG A 156 30.24 61.76 -3.15
C ARG A 156 28.81 61.28 -3.42
N LYS A 157 28.18 61.73 -4.51
CA LYS A 157 26.87 61.22 -4.95
C LYS A 157 26.94 59.75 -5.37
N GLN A 158 28.00 59.36 -6.08
CA GLN A 158 28.25 57.95 -6.45
C GLN A 158 28.44 57.08 -5.21
N GLN A 159 29.18 57.56 -4.20
CA GLN A 159 29.36 56.84 -2.94
C GLN A 159 28.03 56.70 -2.16
N GLU A 160 27.18 57.73 -2.12
CA GLU A 160 25.85 57.63 -1.50
C GLU A 160 24.93 56.65 -2.23
N GLU A 161 24.97 56.61 -3.57
CA GLU A 161 24.21 55.66 -4.39
C GLU A 161 24.72 54.22 -4.22
N GLN A 162 26.05 54.04 -4.14
CA GLN A 162 26.69 52.76 -3.86
C GLN A 162 26.34 52.23 -2.47
N ILE A 163 26.32 53.09 -1.43
CA ILE A 163 25.89 52.70 -0.08
C ILE A 163 24.41 52.29 -0.09
N ARG A 164 23.56 53.00 -0.83
CA ARG A 164 22.13 52.70 -0.92
C ARG A 164 21.85 51.38 -1.62
N LEU A 165 22.59 51.07 -2.69
CA LEU A 165 22.53 49.79 -3.40
C LEU A 165 23.12 48.63 -2.57
N SER A 166 24.17 48.91 -1.78
CA SER A 166 24.77 47.95 -0.85
C SER A 166 23.82 47.58 0.30
N ALA A 167 23.04 48.55 0.80
CA ALA A 167 22.02 48.31 1.81
C ALA A 167 20.87 47.43 1.30
N LEU A 168 20.39 47.68 0.07
CA LEU A 168 19.40 46.81 -0.60
C LEU A 168 19.91 45.39 -0.82
N LEU A 169 21.22 45.22 -1.04
CA LEU A 169 21.88 43.91 -1.16
C LEU A 169 22.01 43.17 0.18
N ALA A 170 22.11 43.88 1.31
CA ALA A 170 22.19 43.30 2.65
C ALA A 170 20.85 42.73 3.13
N ASP A 171 19.73 43.39 2.81
CA ASP A 171 18.39 42.94 3.22
C ASP A 171 17.91 41.64 2.54
N VAL A 172 18.62 41.15 1.51
CA VAL A 172 18.22 39.98 0.69
C VAL A 172 19.19 38.80 0.83
N LYS A 173 20.19 38.91 1.70
CA LYS A 173 21.26 37.90 1.83
C LYS A 173 20.74 36.52 2.30
N ASP A 174 19.62 36.50 3.01
CA ASP A 174 19.00 35.29 3.56
C ASP A 174 17.94 34.67 2.63
N ALA A 175 17.55 35.35 1.55
CA ALA A 175 16.52 34.89 0.62
C ALA A 175 16.85 33.55 -0.09
N PRO A 176 18.10 33.22 -0.47
CA PRO A 176 18.42 31.92 -1.07
C PRO A 176 18.20 30.74 -0.13
N ASP A 177 18.50 30.91 1.16
CA ASP A 177 18.31 29.89 2.19
C ASP A 177 16.81 29.71 2.47
N GLU A 178 16.04 30.80 2.52
CA GLU A 178 14.59 30.76 2.68
C GLU A 178 13.91 30.07 1.48
N VAL A 179 14.39 30.32 0.25
CA VAL A 179 13.95 29.62 -0.96
C VAL A 179 14.30 28.12 -0.90
N ALA A 180 15.49 27.75 -0.45
CA ALA A 180 15.88 26.35 -0.29
C ALA A 180 14.98 25.64 0.75
N THR A 181 14.67 26.32 1.85
CA THR A 181 13.81 25.78 2.93
C THR A 181 12.38 25.57 2.43
N LEU A 182 11.78 26.57 1.78
CA LEU A 182 10.44 26.48 1.21
C LEU A 182 10.32 25.43 0.09
N ARG A 183 11.39 25.22 -0.70
CA ARG A 183 11.44 24.13 -1.69
C ARG A 183 11.42 22.76 -1.03
N SER A 184 12.21 22.56 0.03
CA SER A 184 12.21 21.31 0.79
C SER A 184 10.86 21.03 1.46
N GLU A 185 10.22 22.07 2.03
CA GLU A 185 8.88 21.95 2.60
C GLU A 185 7.83 21.62 1.52
N LYS A 186 7.91 22.24 0.34
CA LYS A 186 7.03 21.91 -0.79
C LYS A 186 7.19 20.45 -1.22
N GLU A 187 8.42 19.94 -1.30
CA GLU A 187 8.69 18.55 -1.69
C GLU A 187 8.12 17.58 -0.65
N ASN A 188 8.33 17.83 0.64
CA ASN A 188 7.76 17.04 1.73
C ASN A 188 6.22 17.08 1.74
N LEU A 189 5.62 18.26 1.55
CA LEU A 189 4.16 18.40 1.48
C LEU A 189 3.59 17.72 0.21
N GLN A 190 4.33 17.74 -0.89
CA GLN A 190 3.93 17.03 -2.12
C GLN A 190 3.96 15.51 -1.91
N GLU A 191 4.98 15.00 -1.24
CA GLU A 191 5.06 13.58 -0.87
C GLU A 191 3.88 13.17 0.03
N THR A 192 3.55 13.97 1.04
CA THR A 192 2.38 13.68 1.91
C THR A 192 1.06 13.73 1.15
N VAL A 193 0.89 14.63 0.16
CA VAL A 193 -0.27 14.64 -0.73
C VAL A 193 -0.38 13.35 -1.54
N ASP A 194 0.74 12.83 -2.06
CA ASP A 194 0.74 11.62 -2.87
C ASP A 194 0.53 10.35 -2.02
N GLN A 195 1.05 10.33 -0.79
CA GLN A 195 0.71 9.31 0.22
C GLN A 195 -0.80 9.34 0.56
N LEU A 196 -1.38 10.53 0.81
CA LEU A 196 -2.82 10.68 1.07
C LEU A 196 -3.70 10.30 -0.12
N LYS A 197 -3.27 10.58 -1.36
CA LYS A 197 -3.99 10.10 -2.56
C LYS A 197 -4.02 8.58 -2.62
N THR A 198 -2.89 7.94 -2.35
CA THR A 198 -2.79 6.48 -2.35
C THR A 198 -3.66 5.87 -1.25
N ALA A 199 -3.61 6.45 -0.05
CA ALA A 199 -4.47 6.06 1.07
C ALA A 199 -5.96 6.21 0.72
N LEU A 200 -6.38 7.34 0.14
CA LEU A 200 -7.76 7.57 -0.29
C LEU A 200 -8.23 6.56 -1.34
N SER A 201 -7.38 6.24 -2.34
CA SER A 201 -7.70 5.22 -3.35
C SER A 201 -7.92 3.85 -2.71
N SER A 202 -7.01 3.42 -1.83
CA SER A 202 -7.16 2.15 -1.12
C SER A 202 -8.41 2.12 -0.21
N ARG A 203 -8.78 3.27 0.36
CA ARG A 203 -9.97 3.41 1.21
C ARG A 203 -11.25 3.36 0.39
N GLU A 204 -11.26 3.97 -0.80
CA GLU A 204 -12.37 3.90 -1.76
C GLU A 204 -12.65 2.46 -2.19
N GLU A 205 -11.59 1.70 -2.52
CA GLU A 205 -11.69 0.28 -2.83
C GLU A 205 -12.25 -0.52 -1.64
N ALA A 206 -11.79 -0.25 -0.41
CA ALA A 206 -12.29 -0.90 0.80
C ALA A 206 -13.76 -0.56 1.09
N ILE A 207 -14.21 0.68 0.84
CA ILE A 207 -15.61 1.08 0.96
C ILE A 207 -16.45 0.40 -0.12
N GLN A 208 -15.95 0.31 -1.35
CA GLN A 208 -16.64 -0.37 -2.44
C GLN A 208 -16.81 -1.86 -2.16
N ALA A 209 -15.78 -2.53 -1.65
CA ALA A 209 -15.86 -3.92 -1.21
C ALA A 209 -16.90 -4.10 -0.09
N GLU A 210 -16.94 -3.21 0.89
CA GLU A 210 -17.93 -3.29 1.98
C GLU A 210 -19.36 -3.02 1.49
N ARG A 211 -19.55 -2.11 0.52
CA ARG A 211 -20.85 -1.91 -0.15
C ARG A 211 -21.33 -3.16 -0.87
N GLN A 212 -20.43 -3.85 -1.57
CA GLN A 212 -20.74 -5.12 -2.22
C GLN A 212 -21.14 -6.19 -1.21
N ARG A 213 -20.49 -6.26 -0.04
CA ARG A 213 -20.87 -7.16 1.06
C ARG A 213 -22.25 -6.84 1.63
N CYS A 214 -22.54 -5.55 1.88
CA CYS A 214 -23.87 -5.11 2.30
C CYS A 214 -24.95 -5.52 1.30
N GLN A 215 -24.68 -5.36 0.00
CA GLN A 215 -25.63 -5.70 -1.04
C GLN A 215 -25.85 -7.21 -1.14
N ALA A 216 -24.78 -8.01 -1.10
CA ALA A 216 -24.90 -9.47 -1.09
C ALA A 216 -25.68 -9.98 0.13
N ASN A 217 -25.49 -9.37 1.30
CA ASN A 217 -26.22 -9.75 2.51
C ASN A 217 -27.69 -9.29 2.47
N GLU A 218 -28.00 -8.14 1.86
CA GLU A 218 -29.37 -7.71 1.56
C GLU A 218 -30.09 -8.67 0.60
N ASP A 219 -29.39 -9.17 -0.42
CA ASP A 219 -29.94 -10.14 -1.36
C ASP A 219 -30.26 -11.48 -0.66
N VAL A 220 -29.36 -11.95 0.22
CA VAL A 220 -29.61 -13.14 1.07
C VAL A 220 -30.80 -12.93 2.01
N LEU A 221 -30.91 -11.75 2.64
CA LEU A 221 -32.07 -11.41 3.46
C LEU A 221 -33.38 -11.43 2.66
N ALA A 222 -33.37 -10.90 1.44
CA ALA A 222 -34.53 -10.93 0.56
C ALA A 222 -34.93 -12.36 0.19
N GLU A 223 -33.95 -13.23 -0.11
CA GLU A 223 -34.20 -14.65 -0.41
C GLU A 223 -34.75 -15.40 0.80
N LEU A 224 -34.15 -15.24 1.99
CA LEU A 224 -34.62 -15.87 3.21
C LEU A 224 -36.03 -15.38 3.59
N GLN A 225 -36.32 -14.08 3.43
CA GLN A 225 -37.64 -13.52 3.66
C GLN A 225 -38.69 -14.10 2.69
N ALA A 226 -38.31 -14.32 1.43
CA ALA A 226 -39.18 -14.98 0.45
C ALA A 226 -39.46 -16.44 0.83
N LYS A 227 -38.44 -17.20 1.25
CA LYS A 227 -38.60 -18.59 1.75
C LYS A 227 -39.47 -18.65 3.01
N LEU A 228 -39.33 -17.70 3.93
CA LEU A 228 -40.17 -17.60 5.12
C LEU A 228 -41.64 -17.39 4.72
N ASN A 229 -41.92 -16.44 3.82
CA ASN A 229 -43.27 -16.18 3.34
C ASN A 229 -43.88 -17.40 2.63
N GLU A 230 -43.08 -18.12 1.85
CA GLU A 230 -43.50 -19.36 1.18
C GLU A 230 -43.83 -20.47 2.19
N GLN A 231 -42.96 -20.71 3.19
CA GLN A 231 -43.23 -21.68 4.25
C GLN A 231 -44.47 -21.30 5.08
N GLU A 232 -44.66 -20.03 5.42
CA GLU A 232 -45.84 -19.55 6.15
C GLU A 232 -47.12 -19.77 5.33
N ALA A 233 -47.08 -19.56 4.01
CA ALA A 233 -48.18 -19.86 3.11
C ALA A 233 -48.49 -21.37 3.06
N VAL A 234 -47.47 -22.22 2.94
CA VAL A 234 -47.63 -23.69 2.97
C VAL A 234 -48.22 -24.14 4.32
N GLN A 235 -47.75 -23.59 5.44
CA GLN A 235 -48.25 -23.94 6.77
C GLN A 235 -49.72 -23.54 6.92
N THR A 236 -50.12 -22.41 6.35
CA THR A 236 -51.51 -21.95 6.32
C THR A 236 -52.39 -22.91 5.51
N GLN A 237 -51.96 -23.30 4.31
CA GLN A 237 -52.68 -24.29 3.48
C GLN A 237 -52.81 -25.66 4.15
N LEU A 238 -51.76 -26.11 4.87
CA LEU A 238 -51.80 -27.36 5.62
C LEU A 238 -52.80 -27.30 6.78
N LYS A 239 -52.86 -26.17 7.51
CA LYS A 239 -53.86 -25.95 8.57
C LYS A 239 -55.28 -25.97 8.02
N GLU A 240 -55.54 -25.25 6.93
CA GLU A 240 -56.85 -25.24 6.26
C GLU A 240 -57.25 -26.65 5.79
N ARG A 241 -56.30 -27.43 5.25
CA ARG A 241 -56.54 -28.82 4.83
C ARG A 241 -56.80 -29.76 6.00
N GLU A 242 -56.08 -29.59 7.12
CA GLU A 242 -56.32 -30.36 8.34
C GLU A 242 -57.70 -30.05 8.93
N GLU A 243 -58.09 -28.77 8.99
CA GLU A 243 -59.43 -28.36 9.41
C GLU A 243 -60.52 -28.95 8.50
N ALA A 244 -60.33 -28.90 7.18
CA ALA A 244 -61.25 -29.50 6.22
C ALA A 244 -61.37 -31.03 6.42
N PHE A 245 -60.26 -31.73 6.64
CA PHE A 245 -60.24 -33.17 6.89
C PHE A 245 -60.91 -33.53 8.23
N GLN A 246 -60.70 -32.74 9.29
CA GLN A 246 -61.38 -32.91 10.58
C GLN A 246 -62.90 -32.73 10.45
N ILE A 247 -63.34 -31.73 9.68
CA ILE A 247 -64.77 -31.52 9.38
C ILE A 247 -65.34 -32.73 8.62
N GLU A 248 -64.62 -33.27 7.63
CA GLU A 248 -65.06 -34.43 6.88
C GLU A 248 -65.12 -35.71 7.74
N LEU A 249 -64.11 -35.95 8.58
CA LEU A 249 -64.12 -37.04 9.55
C LEU A 249 -65.32 -36.94 10.49
N LYS A 250 -65.58 -35.75 11.05
CA LYS A 250 -66.74 -35.51 11.91
C LYS A 250 -68.05 -35.86 11.19
N LYS A 251 -68.22 -35.38 9.95
CA LYS A 251 -69.38 -35.72 9.11
C LYS A 251 -69.52 -37.22 8.88
N ARG A 252 -68.43 -37.94 8.60
CA ARG A 252 -68.45 -39.40 8.42
C ARG A 252 -68.83 -40.13 9.70
N THR A 253 -68.27 -39.73 10.84
CA THR A 253 -68.60 -40.33 12.14
C THR A 253 -70.06 -40.08 12.55
N GLU A 254 -70.59 -38.89 12.28
CA GLU A 254 -72.01 -38.56 12.50
C GLU A 254 -72.92 -39.36 11.56
N ALA A 255 -72.52 -39.55 10.29
CA ALA A 255 -73.26 -40.36 9.33
C ALA A 255 -73.24 -41.86 9.66
N GLU A 256 -72.11 -42.41 10.11
CA GLU A 256 -71.99 -43.80 10.57
C GLU A 256 -72.78 -44.04 11.86
N ALA A 257 -72.73 -43.10 12.81
CA ALA A 257 -73.56 -43.14 14.00
C ALA A 257 -75.06 -43.16 13.63
N GLY A 258 -75.48 -42.27 12.72
CA GLY A 258 -76.87 -42.23 12.23
C GLY A 258 -77.30 -43.52 11.52
N LYS A 259 -76.42 -44.14 10.72
CA LYS A 259 -76.70 -45.46 10.10
C LYS A 259 -76.84 -46.56 11.15
N SER A 260 -75.91 -46.62 12.12
CA SER A 260 -75.96 -47.61 13.19
C SER A 260 -77.18 -47.46 14.11
N GLU A 261 -77.67 -46.24 14.33
CA GLU A 261 -78.90 -45.96 15.05
C GLU A 261 -80.13 -46.38 14.24
N ALA A 262 -80.15 -46.12 12.93
CA ALA A 262 -81.22 -46.55 12.03
C ALA A 262 -81.32 -48.09 11.95
N GLU A 263 -80.20 -48.78 11.75
CA GLU A 263 -80.11 -50.26 11.77
C GLU A 263 -80.55 -50.83 13.14
N SER A 264 -80.17 -50.16 14.24
CA SER A 264 -80.59 -50.55 15.59
C SER A 264 -82.08 -50.32 15.84
N ALA A 265 -82.71 -49.34 15.18
CA ALA A 265 -84.14 -49.09 15.26
C ALA A 265 -84.93 -50.12 14.43
N GLU A 266 -84.42 -50.48 13.26
CA GLU A 266 -85.00 -51.48 12.37
C GLU A 266 -84.97 -52.88 13.01
N LEU A 267 -83.86 -53.28 13.62
CA LEU A 267 -83.75 -54.54 14.36
C LEU A 267 -84.71 -54.59 15.57
N ARG A 268 -84.95 -53.47 16.24
CA ARG A 268 -85.92 -53.40 17.35
C ARG A 268 -87.36 -53.59 16.85
N ALA A 269 -87.71 -52.98 15.72
CA ALA A 269 -89.02 -53.15 15.09
C ALA A 269 -89.25 -54.62 14.67
N GLN A 270 -88.25 -55.25 14.04
CA GLN A 270 -88.32 -56.66 13.65
C GLN A 270 -88.48 -57.61 14.86
N ILE A 271 -87.82 -57.33 15.99
CA ILE A 271 -87.99 -58.10 17.23
C ILE A 271 -89.40 -57.94 17.82
N GLU A 272 -89.98 -56.76 17.70
CA GLU A 272 -91.33 -56.46 18.19
C GLU A 272 -92.41 -57.15 17.35
N ASP A 273 -92.24 -57.20 16.02
CA ASP A 273 -93.08 -57.95 15.10
C ASP A 273 -93.00 -59.47 15.32
N LEU A 274 -91.81 -60.01 15.60
CA LEU A 274 -91.63 -61.43 15.93
C LEU A 274 -92.27 -61.78 17.29
N ARG A 275 -92.25 -60.87 18.26
CA ARG A 275 -92.97 -61.04 19.54
C ARG A 275 -94.49 -60.99 19.35
N ALA A 276 -94.99 -60.14 18.45
CA ALA A 276 -96.41 -60.08 18.10
C ALA A 276 -96.88 -61.36 17.37
N ALA A 277 -96.06 -61.90 16.46
CA ALA A 277 -96.32 -63.16 15.76
C ALA A 277 -96.29 -64.37 16.70
N GLY A 278 -95.39 -64.38 17.69
CA GLY A 278 -95.32 -65.42 18.72
C GLY A 278 -96.51 -65.42 19.70
N ALA A 279 -97.21 -64.29 19.87
CA ALA A 279 -98.37 -64.18 20.75
C ALA A 279 -99.69 -64.66 20.12
N GLN A 280 -99.73 -64.91 18.79
CA GLN A 280 -100.93 -65.34 18.07
C GLN A 280 -101.01 -66.86 17.77
N GLN A 281 -100.01 -67.66 18.19
CA GLN A 281 -99.99 -69.11 17.97
C GLN A 281 -100.01 -69.91 19.28
N SER A 282 -100.99 -69.65 20.14
CA SER A 282 -101.33 -70.58 21.23
C SER A 282 -102.83 -70.84 21.27
N GLU A 283 -103.36 -71.54 20.25
CA GLU A 283 -104.61 -72.32 20.40
C GLU A 283 -104.80 -73.31 19.23
N SER A 284 -105.17 -74.55 19.60
CA SER A 284 -105.62 -75.67 18.75
C SER A 284 -104.58 -76.62 18.15
N SER A 285 -103.84 -77.25 19.06
CA SER A 285 -103.28 -78.59 18.93
C SER A 285 -104.38 -79.65 18.69
N SER A 286 -104.42 -80.26 17.51
CA SER A 286 -104.98 -81.62 17.31
C SER A 286 -104.68 -82.25 15.93
N GLY A 287 -104.03 -81.54 15.00
CA GLY A 287 -103.63 -82.06 13.67
C GLY A 287 -102.14 -82.40 13.53
N GLU A 288 -101.32 -82.12 14.54
CA GLU A 288 -99.85 -82.10 14.44
C GLU A 288 -99.21 -83.50 14.55
N LEU A 289 -99.88 -84.49 15.12
CA LEU A 289 -99.32 -85.84 15.28
C LEU A 289 -99.34 -86.69 13.99
N GLN A 290 -100.15 -86.33 12.98
CA GLN A 290 -100.09 -86.96 11.65
C GLN A 290 -99.18 -86.21 10.68
N ARG A 291 -99.00 -84.90 10.84
CA ARG A 291 -98.02 -84.11 10.06
C ARG A 291 -96.58 -84.41 10.47
N LEU A 292 -96.29 -84.61 11.76
CA LEU A 292 -94.95 -84.95 12.25
C LEU A 292 -94.38 -86.29 11.70
N GLN A 293 -95.23 -87.22 11.26
CA GLN A 293 -94.78 -88.45 10.58
C GLN A 293 -94.46 -88.25 9.08
N GLU A 294 -95.03 -87.22 8.45
CA GLU A 294 -94.73 -86.79 7.08
C GLU A 294 -93.51 -85.82 7.06
N GLU A 295 -93.40 -84.95 8.07
CA GLU A 295 -92.29 -84.00 8.29
C GLU A 295 -90.97 -84.74 8.58
N LEU A 296 -90.99 -85.84 9.35
CA LEU A 296 -89.79 -86.66 9.62
C LEU A 296 -89.25 -87.35 8.34
N ARG A 297 -90.13 -87.60 7.36
CA ARG A 297 -89.74 -88.16 6.06
C ARG A 297 -89.18 -87.10 5.11
N LYS A 298 -89.70 -85.87 5.16
CA LYS A 298 -89.15 -84.69 4.46
C LYS A 298 -87.82 -84.22 5.07
N GLN A 299 -87.64 -84.30 6.38
CA GLN A 299 -86.37 -83.96 7.04
C GLN A 299 -85.22 -84.91 6.67
N GLN A 300 -85.52 -86.16 6.28
CA GLN A 300 -84.51 -87.09 5.74
C GLN A 300 -84.10 -86.77 4.29
N GLU A 301 -84.96 -86.13 3.49
CA GLU A 301 -84.62 -85.58 2.16
C GLU A 301 -83.93 -84.20 2.25
N GLU A 302 -84.25 -83.41 3.28
CA GLU A 302 -83.62 -82.12 3.56
C GLU A 302 -82.20 -82.27 4.15
N GLN A 303 -81.92 -83.36 4.89
CA GLN A 303 -80.56 -83.73 5.27
C GLN A 303 -79.65 -84.04 4.06
N ILE A 304 -80.22 -84.58 2.97
CA ILE A 304 -79.48 -84.81 1.72
C ILE A 304 -79.23 -83.47 0.99
N ARG A 305 -80.18 -82.52 1.02
CA ARG A 305 -80.00 -81.15 0.47
C ARG A 305 -79.04 -80.27 1.27
N LEU A 306 -79.04 -80.36 2.60
CA LEU A 306 -78.09 -79.63 3.46
C LEU A 306 -76.66 -80.19 3.37
N SER A 307 -76.50 -81.49 3.07
CA SER A 307 -75.18 -82.06 2.76
C SER A 307 -74.62 -81.63 1.40
N ALA A 308 -75.48 -81.17 0.47
CA ALA A 308 -75.08 -80.60 -0.82
C ALA A 308 -74.73 -79.11 -0.72
N LEU A 309 -75.46 -78.32 0.08
CA LEU A 309 -75.15 -76.89 0.31
C LEU A 309 -73.91 -76.66 1.19
N LEU A 310 -73.48 -77.64 1.99
CA LEU A 310 -72.19 -77.64 2.70
C LEU A 310 -71.00 -78.06 1.82
N ALA A 311 -71.26 -78.54 0.58
CA ALA A 311 -70.24 -78.72 -0.44
C ALA A 311 -70.03 -77.44 -1.27
N ASP A 312 -71.09 -76.67 -1.53
CA ASP A 312 -70.99 -75.42 -2.32
C ASP A 312 -70.36 -74.23 -1.57
N VAL A 313 -70.18 -74.31 -0.24
CA VAL A 313 -69.40 -73.32 0.55
C VAL A 313 -67.92 -73.72 0.68
N LYS A 314 -67.50 -74.85 0.09
CA LYS A 314 -66.09 -75.24 -0.04
C LYS A 314 -65.44 -74.87 -1.39
N ASP A 315 -66.21 -74.37 -2.36
CA ASP A 315 -65.74 -74.05 -3.71
C ASP A 315 -65.82 -72.55 -4.06
N ALA A 316 -65.38 -71.67 -3.15
CA ALA A 316 -64.97 -70.30 -3.51
C ALA A 316 -63.49 -70.05 -3.13
N PRO A 317 -62.52 -70.73 -3.77
CA PRO A 317 -61.10 -70.50 -3.52
C PRO A 317 -60.61 -69.16 -4.07
N ASP A 318 -61.27 -68.57 -5.08
CA ASP A 318 -60.72 -67.44 -5.83
C ASP A 318 -60.84 -66.08 -5.11
N GLU A 319 -61.95 -65.80 -4.42
CA GLU A 319 -62.13 -64.54 -3.65
C GLU A 319 -61.34 -64.54 -2.33
N VAL A 320 -61.24 -65.69 -1.66
CA VAL A 320 -60.41 -65.82 -0.45
C VAL A 320 -58.92 -65.85 -0.79
N ALA A 321 -58.53 -66.39 -1.96
CA ALA A 321 -57.15 -66.32 -2.45
C ALA A 321 -56.76 -64.90 -2.89
N THR A 322 -57.64 -64.16 -3.58
CA THR A 322 -57.38 -62.76 -3.95
C THR A 322 -57.27 -61.87 -2.72
N LEU A 323 -58.20 -61.96 -1.75
CA LEU A 323 -58.10 -61.21 -0.49
C LEU A 323 -56.87 -61.58 0.35
N ARG A 324 -56.42 -62.85 0.30
CA ARG A 324 -55.16 -63.25 0.94
C ARG A 324 -53.94 -62.68 0.22
N SER A 325 -53.93 -62.69 -1.11
CA SER A 325 -52.85 -62.09 -1.91
C SER A 325 -52.79 -60.56 -1.73
N GLU A 326 -53.94 -59.90 -1.60
CA GLU A 326 -54.02 -58.46 -1.32
C GLU A 326 -53.54 -58.15 0.10
N LYS A 327 -53.92 -58.97 1.09
CA LYS A 327 -53.40 -58.84 2.45
C LYS A 327 -51.88 -59.07 2.52
N GLU A 328 -51.36 -60.01 1.75
CA GLU A 328 -49.92 -60.31 1.68
C GLU A 328 -49.14 -59.21 0.96
N ASN A 329 -49.68 -58.66 -0.14
CA ASN A 329 -49.13 -57.48 -0.81
C ASN A 329 -49.15 -56.24 0.09
N LEU A 330 -50.25 -56.01 0.81
CA LEU A 330 -50.34 -54.92 1.79
C LEU A 330 -49.34 -55.12 2.93
N GLN A 331 -49.16 -56.34 3.42
CA GLN A 331 -48.16 -56.66 4.44
C GLN A 331 -46.73 -56.42 3.93
N GLU A 332 -46.43 -56.79 2.69
CA GLU A 332 -45.13 -56.52 2.07
C GLU A 332 -44.88 -55.01 1.90
N THR A 333 -45.91 -54.22 1.52
CA THR A 333 -45.78 -52.76 1.47
C THR A 333 -45.55 -52.14 2.84
N VAL A 334 -46.22 -52.65 3.88
CA VAL A 334 -46.01 -52.20 5.26
C VAL A 334 -44.59 -52.51 5.73
N ASP A 335 -44.05 -53.68 5.41
CA ASP A 335 -42.70 -54.06 5.83
C ASP A 335 -41.62 -53.30 5.03
N ARG A 336 -41.87 -52.98 3.75
CA ARG A 336 -41.03 -52.06 2.96
C ARG A 336 -41.05 -50.64 3.54
N LEU A 337 -42.21 -50.13 3.92
CA LEU A 337 -42.33 -48.80 4.56
C LEU A 337 -41.66 -48.75 5.93
N LYS A 338 -41.73 -49.81 6.73
CA LYS A 338 -40.99 -49.90 8.00
C LYS A 338 -39.48 -49.89 7.79
N THR A 339 -39.00 -50.61 6.77
CA THR A 339 -37.57 -50.64 6.43
C THR A 339 -37.10 -49.26 5.95
N ALA A 340 -37.90 -48.59 5.12
CA ALA A 340 -37.63 -47.23 4.67
C ALA A 340 -37.64 -46.22 5.84
N LEU A 341 -38.58 -46.33 6.78
CA LEU A 341 -38.62 -45.51 7.99
C LEU A 341 -37.38 -45.72 8.85
N SER A 342 -36.95 -46.96 9.09
CA SER A 342 -35.72 -47.27 9.83
C SER A 342 -34.49 -46.64 9.16
N SER A 343 -34.38 -46.74 7.84
CA SER A 343 -33.26 -46.13 7.10
C SER A 343 -33.27 -44.59 7.16
N ARG A 344 -34.46 -43.97 7.20
CA ARG A 344 -34.60 -42.52 7.31
C ARG A 344 -34.31 -42.03 8.74
N GLU A 345 -34.69 -42.81 9.75
CA GLU A 345 -34.34 -42.54 11.15
C GLU A 345 -32.81 -42.60 11.37
N GLU A 346 -32.14 -43.59 10.78
CA GLU A 346 -30.67 -43.67 10.80
C GLU A 346 -30.01 -42.48 10.08
N ALA A 347 -30.54 -42.06 8.93
CA ALA A 347 -30.05 -40.89 8.20
C ALA A 347 -30.24 -39.58 8.99
N ILE A 348 -31.39 -39.39 9.64
CA ILE A 348 -31.66 -38.25 10.52
C ILE A 348 -30.72 -38.26 11.72
N GLN A 349 -30.41 -39.43 12.28
CA GLN A 349 -29.48 -39.56 13.40
C GLN A 349 -28.04 -39.24 12.98
N ALA A 350 -27.61 -39.65 11.78
CA ALA A 350 -26.32 -39.27 11.21
C ALA A 350 -26.23 -37.76 10.95
N GLU A 351 -27.30 -37.14 10.44
CA GLU A 351 -27.32 -35.69 10.19
C GLU A 351 -27.30 -34.90 11.50
N ARG A 352 -28.01 -35.36 12.55
CA ARG A 352 -27.92 -34.77 13.90
C ARG A 352 -26.50 -34.83 14.47
N GLN A 353 -25.79 -35.94 14.28
CA GLN A 353 -24.39 -36.05 14.70
C GLN A 353 -23.48 -35.09 13.93
N ARG A 354 -23.75 -34.83 12.65
CA ARG A 354 -23.03 -33.83 11.85
C ARG A 354 -23.34 -32.39 12.31
N CYS A 355 -24.61 -32.08 12.59
CA CYS A 355 -24.99 -30.77 13.14
C CYS A 355 -24.30 -30.52 14.49
N GLN A 356 -24.26 -31.53 15.36
CA GLN A 356 -23.56 -31.46 16.65
C GLN A 356 -22.06 -31.20 16.47
N ALA A 357 -21.39 -31.93 15.55
CA ALA A 357 -19.98 -31.70 15.25
C ALA A 357 -19.73 -30.29 14.67
N ASN A 358 -20.65 -29.77 13.87
CA ASN A 358 -20.55 -28.40 13.35
C ASN A 358 -20.76 -27.35 14.44
N GLU A 359 -21.67 -27.58 15.40
CA GLU A 359 -21.84 -26.72 16.58
C GLU A 359 -20.56 -26.68 17.44
N ASP A 360 -19.91 -27.83 17.65
CA ASP A 360 -18.66 -27.91 18.40
C ASP A 360 -17.53 -27.12 17.69
N VAL A 361 -17.43 -27.22 16.35
CA VAL A 361 -16.46 -26.45 15.56
C VAL A 361 -16.77 -24.95 15.60
N LEU A 362 -18.04 -24.55 15.53
CA LEU A 362 -18.44 -23.15 15.67
C LEU A 362 -18.11 -22.61 17.06
N ALA A 363 -18.30 -23.40 18.12
CA ALA A 363 -17.90 -23.03 19.47
C ALA A 363 -16.37 -22.85 19.59
N GLU A 364 -15.58 -23.71 18.94
CA GLU A 364 -14.12 -23.58 18.90
C GLU A 364 -13.68 -22.32 18.11
N LEU A 365 -14.33 -22.02 16.99
CA LEU A 365 -14.07 -20.81 16.21
C LEU A 365 -14.47 -19.54 16.98
N GLN A 366 -15.59 -19.57 17.69
CA GLN A 366 -16.02 -18.47 18.57
C GLN A 366 -14.99 -18.23 19.70
N ALA A 367 -14.44 -19.30 20.28
CA ALA A 367 -13.38 -19.18 21.29
C ALA A 367 -12.09 -18.56 20.73
N LYS A 368 -11.67 -18.96 19.52
CA LYS A 368 -10.50 -18.37 18.84
C LYS A 368 -10.73 -16.92 18.46
N LEU A 369 -11.95 -16.55 18.06
CA LEU A 369 -12.31 -15.16 17.76
C LEU A 369 -12.22 -14.28 19.01
N ASN A 370 -12.76 -14.75 20.14
CA ASN A 370 -12.66 -14.05 21.43
C ASN A 370 -11.19 -13.91 21.90
N GLU A 371 -10.37 -14.92 21.66
CA GLU A 371 -8.92 -14.87 21.95
C GLU A 371 -8.21 -13.84 21.05
N GLN A 372 -8.57 -13.77 19.77
CA GLN A 372 -8.04 -12.78 18.84
C GLN A 372 -8.48 -11.35 19.21
N GLU A 373 -9.72 -11.15 19.63
CA GLU A 373 -10.22 -9.86 20.12
C GLU A 373 -9.48 -9.41 21.40
N ALA A 374 -9.19 -10.35 22.31
CA ALA A 374 -8.39 -10.08 23.50
C ALA A 374 -6.95 -9.65 23.15
N VAL A 375 -6.31 -10.33 22.19
CA VAL A 375 -4.98 -9.95 21.68
C VAL A 375 -5.01 -8.57 21.02
N GLN A 376 -6.04 -8.24 20.24
CA GLN A 376 -6.18 -6.91 19.64
C GLN A 376 -6.36 -5.81 20.68
N THR A 377 -7.07 -6.09 21.77
CA THR A 377 -7.22 -5.12 22.88
C THR A 377 -5.89 -4.91 23.59
N GLN A 378 -5.14 -5.97 23.86
CA GLN A 378 -3.79 -5.86 24.44
C GLN A 378 -2.81 -5.10 23.54
N LEU A 379 -2.89 -5.28 22.21
CA LEU A 379 -2.07 -4.52 21.27
C LEU A 379 -2.43 -3.03 21.26
N LYS A 380 -3.72 -2.68 21.30
CA LYS A 380 -4.18 -1.28 21.42
C LYS A 380 -3.72 -0.64 22.71
N GLU A 381 -3.86 -1.32 23.85
CA GLU A 381 -3.37 -0.83 25.14
C GLU A 381 -1.84 -0.63 25.14
N ARG A 382 -1.10 -1.52 24.46
CA ARG A 382 0.36 -1.40 24.32
C ARG A 382 0.77 -0.26 23.39
N GLU A 383 0.04 -0.03 22.31
CA GLU A 383 0.23 1.12 21.42
C GLU A 383 -0.05 2.44 22.13
N GLU A 384 -1.14 2.52 22.90
CA GLU A 384 -1.46 3.70 23.73
C GLU A 384 -0.37 3.94 24.79
N ALA A 385 0.12 2.89 25.45
CA ALA A 385 1.22 2.99 26.41
C ALA A 385 2.52 3.49 25.74
N PHE A 386 2.84 3.00 24.54
CA PHE A 386 4.02 3.41 23.79
C PHE A 386 3.91 4.87 23.30
N GLN A 387 2.74 5.31 22.85
CA GLN A 387 2.49 6.71 22.47
C GLN A 387 2.61 7.66 23.67
N ILE A 388 2.13 7.25 24.85
CA ILE A 388 2.32 8.01 26.09
C ILE A 388 3.80 8.11 26.46
N GLU A 389 4.57 7.04 26.29
CA GLU A 389 6.01 7.05 26.58
C GLU A 389 6.80 7.91 25.59
N LEU A 390 6.47 7.85 24.29
CA LEU A 390 7.03 8.73 23.27
C LEU A 390 6.78 10.20 23.60
N LYS A 391 5.54 10.54 23.95
CA LYS A 391 5.17 11.92 24.33
C LYS A 391 5.96 12.41 25.54
N LYS A 392 6.16 11.55 26.56
CA LYS A 392 7.00 11.87 27.72
C LYS A 392 8.48 12.07 27.35
N ARG A 393 9.02 11.29 26.41
CA ARG A 393 10.41 11.47 25.93
C ARG A 393 10.57 12.76 25.15
N THR A 394 9.62 13.09 24.27
CA THR A 394 9.65 14.36 23.52
C THR A 394 9.51 15.58 24.43
N GLU A 395 8.66 15.51 25.45
CA GLU A 395 8.53 16.58 26.45
C GLU A 395 9.80 16.71 27.31
N ALA A 396 10.46 15.60 27.66
CA ALA A 396 11.72 15.61 28.38
C ALA A 396 12.90 16.12 27.55
N GLU A 397 12.95 15.81 26.25
CA GLU A 397 13.97 16.33 25.33
C GLU A 397 13.77 17.82 25.02
N ALA A 398 12.52 18.27 24.87
CA ALA A 398 12.20 19.70 24.78
C ALA A 398 12.59 20.47 26.04
N GLY A 399 12.35 19.90 27.23
CA GLY A 399 12.79 20.51 28.50
C GLY A 399 14.32 20.60 28.64
N LYS A 400 15.06 19.63 28.08
CA LYS A 400 16.53 19.67 28.05
C LYS A 400 17.06 20.72 27.08
N SER A 401 16.50 20.80 25.88
CA SER A 401 16.92 21.80 24.89
C SER A 401 16.57 23.22 25.33
N GLU A 402 15.45 23.44 26.02
CA GLU A 402 15.12 24.73 26.65
C GLU A 402 16.08 25.08 27.80
N ALA A 403 16.50 24.11 28.61
CA ALA A 403 17.48 24.32 29.68
C ALA A 403 18.87 24.68 29.12
N GLU A 404 19.33 23.98 28.08
CA GLU A 404 20.58 24.27 27.38
C GLU A 404 20.52 25.65 26.68
N SER A 405 19.36 25.99 26.10
CA SER A 405 19.12 27.32 25.51
C SER A 405 19.17 28.44 26.55
N ALA A 406 18.67 28.20 27.76
CA ALA A 406 18.71 29.15 28.86
C ALA A 406 20.13 29.31 29.41
N GLU A 407 20.90 28.22 29.47
CA GLU A 407 22.30 28.22 29.90
C GLU A 407 23.21 28.96 28.89
N LEU A 408 23.02 28.73 27.58
CA LEU A 408 23.74 29.47 26.53
C LEU A 408 23.39 30.96 26.54
N ARG A 409 22.13 31.34 26.80
CA ARG A 409 21.74 32.76 26.96
C ARG A 409 22.42 33.39 28.17
N ALA A 410 22.49 32.68 29.29
CA ALA A 410 23.21 33.15 30.48
C ALA A 410 24.72 33.33 30.19
N GLN A 411 25.34 32.39 29.48
CA GLN A 411 26.75 32.51 29.06
C GLN A 411 26.99 33.68 28.10
N ILE A 412 26.06 33.97 27.18
CA ILE A 412 26.13 35.14 26.29
C ILE A 412 26.01 36.45 27.08
N GLU A 413 25.16 36.48 28.12
CA GLU A 413 24.98 37.65 28.98
C GLU A 413 26.22 37.90 29.87
N ASP A 414 26.82 36.83 30.41
CA ASP A 414 28.09 36.90 31.16
C ASP A 414 29.26 37.35 30.26
N LEU A 415 29.33 36.87 29.01
CA LEU A 415 30.34 37.30 28.03
C LEU A 415 30.13 38.77 27.61
N ARG A 416 28.89 39.25 27.50
CA ARG A 416 28.58 40.67 27.26
C ARG A 416 28.98 41.54 28.46
N ALA A 417 28.76 41.07 29.68
CA ALA A 417 29.19 41.75 30.90
C ALA A 417 30.73 41.81 31.03
N ALA A 418 31.44 40.73 30.67
CA ALA A 418 32.90 40.68 30.61
C ALA A 418 33.48 41.60 29.53
N GLY A 419 32.83 41.68 28.36
CA GLY A 419 33.20 42.60 27.29
C GLY A 419 33.02 44.07 27.68
N ALA A 420 32.01 44.40 28.50
CA ALA A 420 31.80 45.75 29.03
C ALA A 420 32.85 46.15 30.10
N GLN A 421 33.42 45.20 30.85
CA GLN A 421 34.51 45.47 31.79
C GLN A 421 35.89 45.60 31.12
N GLN A 422 36.10 44.97 29.96
CA GLN A 422 37.37 45.08 29.22
C GLN A 422 37.54 46.42 28.49
N SER A 423 36.46 47.09 28.09
CA SER A 423 36.53 48.41 27.42
C SER A 423 36.93 49.57 28.34
N GLU A 424 36.71 49.44 29.66
CA GLU A 424 37.15 50.46 30.64
C GLU A 424 38.62 50.27 31.09
N SER A 425 39.19 49.06 30.94
CA SER A 425 40.58 48.74 31.35
C SER A 425 41.63 48.98 30.26
N SER A 426 41.28 48.81 28.98
CA SER A 426 42.21 48.96 27.84
C SER A 426 42.54 50.42 27.49
N SER A 427 41.71 51.38 27.94
CA SER A 427 41.97 52.82 27.83
C SER A 427 43.12 53.30 28.75
N GLY A 428 43.35 52.61 29.88
CA GLY A 428 44.39 52.96 30.85
C GLY A 428 45.79 52.40 30.55
N GLU A 429 45.88 51.29 29.81
CA GLU A 429 47.15 50.64 29.46
C GLU A 429 47.80 51.23 28.20
N LEU A 430 46.98 51.72 27.25
CA LEU A 430 47.44 52.44 26.04
C LEU A 430 48.14 53.77 26.36
N GLN A 431 47.71 54.49 27.40
CA GLN A 431 48.39 55.72 27.84
C GLN A 431 49.74 55.45 28.54
N ARG A 432 49.92 54.29 29.18
CA ARG A 432 51.21 53.92 29.81
C ARG A 432 52.25 53.45 28.80
N LEU A 433 51.83 52.68 27.79
CA LEU A 433 52.73 52.20 26.73
C LEU A 433 53.18 53.31 25.78
N GLN A 434 52.36 54.35 25.57
CA GLN A 434 52.77 55.54 24.81
C GLN A 434 53.84 56.40 25.52
N GLU A 435 53.91 56.36 26.86
CA GLU A 435 54.92 57.09 27.64
C GLU A 435 56.23 56.28 27.80
N GLU A 436 56.15 54.95 27.81
CA GLU A 436 57.32 54.04 27.83
C GLU A 436 58.08 54.05 26.48
N LEU A 437 57.35 54.11 25.36
CA LEU A 437 57.93 54.16 24.00
C LEU A 437 58.66 55.50 23.72
N ARG A 438 58.16 56.59 24.30
CA ARG A 438 58.78 57.93 24.19
C ARG A 438 60.12 58.02 24.94
N LYS A 439 60.26 57.28 26.05
CA LYS A 439 61.52 57.17 26.82
C LYS A 439 62.56 56.27 26.14
N GLN A 440 62.14 55.21 25.45
CA GLN A 440 63.07 54.35 24.69
C GLN A 440 63.63 55.03 23.43
N GLN A 441 62.89 55.97 22.84
CA GLN A 441 63.35 56.76 21.69
C GLN A 441 64.41 57.81 22.05
N GLU A 442 64.43 58.33 23.29
CA GLU A 442 65.50 59.23 23.76
C GLU A 442 66.81 58.50 24.11
N GLU A 443 66.76 57.19 24.40
CA GLU A 443 67.95 56.36 24.65
C GLU A 443 68.62 55.87 23.36
N GLN A 444 67.86 55.69 22.26
CA GLN A 444 68.42 55.34 20.95
C GLN A 444 69.25 56.48 20.31
N ILE A 445 69.00 57.74 20.67
CA ILE A 445 69.80 58.89 20.18
C ILE A 445 71.19 58.95 20.85
N ARG A 446 71.41 58.25 21.97
CA ARG A 446 72.73 58.18 22.63
C ARG A 446 73.64 57.06 22.12
N LEU A 447 73.10 56.07 21.40
CA LEU A 447 73.88 54.89 20.93
C LEU A 447 74.36 55.00 19.48
N SER A 448 73.86 55.94 18.69
CA SER A 448 74.27 56.13 17.28
C SER A 448 75.56 56.95 17.10
N ALA A 449 76.22 57.36 18.19
CA ALA A 449 77.46 58.14 18.18
C ALA A 449 78.75 57.30 18.36
N LEU A 450 78.67 55.97 18.42
CA LEU A 450 79.83 55.08 18.58
C LEU A 450 79.73 53.87 17.66
N LEU A 451 80.31 53.96 16.46
CA LEU A 451 81.16 52.92 15.86
C LEU A 451 81.56 53.33 14.43
N ALA A 452 82.66 54.06 14.37
CA ALA A 452 83.59 53.98 13.26
C ALA A 452 84.48 52.73 13.45
N ASP A 453 84.84 52.13 12.31
CA ASP A 453 85.89 51.14 12.06
C ASP A 453 85.57 49.64 12.18
N VAL A 454 86.28 48.92 11.28
CA VAL A 454 86.48 47.45 11.10
C VAL A 454 85.51 46.83 10.05
N LYS A 455 85.87 46.69 8.76
CA LYS A 455 86.80 45.76 8.07
C LYS A 455 86.48 44.26 8.21
N ASP A 456 86.24 43.65 7.04
CA ASP A 456 86.34 42.24 6.62
C ASP A 456 85.15 41.27 6.87
N ALA A 457 84.76 40.56 5.79
CA ALA A 457 83.63 39.63 5.60
C ALA A 457 83.78 38.28 6.36
N PRO A 458 82.70 37.49 6.63
CA PRO A 458 82.15 36.53 5.65
C PRO A 458 80.67 36.06 5.87
N ASP A 459 79.68 36.94 6.07
CA ASP A 459 78.29 36.50 6.42
C ASP A 459 77.32 36.32 5.23
N GLU A 460 77.61 36.87 4.04
CA GLU A 460 76.71 36.78 2.87
C GLU A 460 76.63 35.38 2.22
N VAL A 461 77.58 34.48 2.50
CA VAL A 461 77.55 33.10 1.95
C VAL A 461 76.69 32.17 2.81
N ALA A 462 76.47 32.50 4.09
CA ALA A 462 75.62 31.72 4.99
C ALA A 462 74.14 32.01 4.72
N THR A 463 73.77 33.27 4.48
CA THR A 463 72.40 33.69 4.15
C THR A 463 71.93 33.13 2.81
N LEU A 464 72.78 33.20 1.78
CA LEU A 464 72.47 32.62 0.46
C LEU A 464 72.39 31.07 0.47
N ARG A 465 73.07 30.41 1.40
CA ARG A 465 72.93 28.95 1.60
C ARG A 465 71.62 28.59 2.29
N SER A 466 71.21 29.33 3.32
CA SER A 466 69.91 29.13 3.96
C SER A 466 68.74 29.43 3.03
N GLU A 467 68.86 30.44 2.16
CA GLU A 467 67.82 30.73 1.16
C GLU A 467 67.72 29.63 0.10
N LYS A 468 68.85 29.07 -0.35
CA LYS A 468 68.86 27.92 -1.26
C LYS A 468 68.25 26.66 -0.62
N GLU A 469 68.50 26.44 0.66
CA GLU A 469 67.97 25.29 1.41
C GLU A 469 66.45 25.43 1.64
N ASN A 470 65.98 26.64 1.95
CA ASN A 470 64.54 26.94 2.06
C ASN A 470 63.82 26.80 0.71
N LEU A 471 64.42 27.27 -0.39
CA LEU A 471 63.86 27.09 -1.74
C LEU A 471 63.88 25.62 -2.18
N GLN A 472 64.86 24.83 -1.73
CA GLN A 472 64.87 23.39 -1.98
C GLN A 472 63.76 22.69 -1.20
N GLU A 473 63.51 23.08 0.05
CA GLU A 473 62.42 22.54 0.87
C GLU A 473 61.04 22.88 0.30
N THR A 474 60.84 24.09 -0.25
CA THR A 474 59.57 24.45 -0.92
C THR A 474 59.37 23.67 -2.21
N VAL A 475 60.42 23.45 -3.00
CA VAL A 475 60.37 22.61 -4.21
C VAL A 475 60.03 21.16 -3.85
N ASP A 476 60.61 20.63 -2.78
CA ASP A 476 60.33 19.26 -2.33
C ASP A 476 58.89 19.14 -1.80
N ARG A 477 58.39 20.12 -1.03
CA ARG A 477 56.97 20.16 -0.60
C ARG A 477 55.99 20.24 -1.78
N LEU A 478 56.31 21.04 -2.80
CA LEU A 478 55.48 21.15 -4.01
C LEU A 478 55.49 19.86 -4.83
N LYS A 479 56.61 19.12 -4.87
CA LYS A 479 56.66 17.79 -5.48
C LYS A 479 55.80 16.78 -4.74
N THR A 480 55.81 16.78 -3.40
CA THR A 480 54.94 15.88 -2.61
C THR A 480 53.47 16.22 -2.81
N ALA A 481 53.13 17.51 -2.88
CA ALA A 481 51.76 17.97 -3.14
C ALA A 481 51.28 17.66 -4.57
N LEU A 482 52.18 17.69 -5.56
CA LEU A 482 51.87 17.28 -6.93
C LEU A 482 51.64 15.76 -7.00
N SER A 483 52.50 14.96 -6.36
CA SER A 483 52.33 13.50 -6.28
C SER A 483 51.00 13.11 -5.63
N SER A 484 50.63 13.75 -4.52
CA SER A 484 49.35 13.46 -3.84
C SER A 484 48.13 13.91 -4.67
N ARG A 485 48.26 14.98 -5.45
CA ARG A 485 47.19 15.43 -6.36
C ARG A 485 47.06 14.53 -7.59
N GLU A 486 48.16 13.99 -8.11
CA GLU A 486 48.15 12.98 -9.18
C GLU A 486 47.49 11.68 -8.71
N GLU A 487 47.78 11.22 -7.48
CA GLU A 487 47.11 10.08 -6.86
C GLU A 487 45.60 10.33 -6.66
N ALA A 488 45.20 11.52 -6.20
CA ALA A 488 43.80 11.89 -6.06
C ALA A 488 43.04 11.93 -7.40
N ILE A 489 43.68 12.47 -8.45
CA ILE A 489 43.11 12.46 -9.82
C ILE A 489 42.98 11.02 -10.34
N GLN A 490 43.93 10.15 -10.01
CA GLN A 490 43.89 8.75 -10.42
C GLN A 490 42.79 7.96 -9.68
N ALA A 491 42.59 8.23 -8.39
CA ALA A 491 41.47 7.69 -7.62
C ALA A 491 40.11 8.17 -8.16
N GLU A 492 40.00 9.45 -8.53
CA GLU A 492 38.75 9.98 -9.09
C GLU A 492 38.46 9.42 -10.48
N ARG A 493 39.48 9.19 -11.32
CA ARG A 493 39.32 8.47 -12.59
C ARG A 493 38.82 7.04 -12.39
N GLN A 494 39.31 6.33 -11.38
CA GLN A 494 38.82 4.98 -11.05
C GLN A 494 37.36 5.02 -10.58
N ARG A 495 36.94 6.04 -9.83
CA ARG A 495 35.53 6.23 -9.45
C ARG A 495 34.65 6.54 -10.64
N CYS A 496 35.07 7.40 -11.56
CA CYS A 496 34.33 7.67 -12.80
C CYS A 496 34.15 6.40 -13.64
N GLN A 497 35.17 5.56 -13.71
CA GLN A 497 35.13 4.30 -14.45
C GLN A 497 34.19 3.27 -13.79
N ALA A 498 34.22 3.17 -12.46
CA ALA A 498 33.26 2.35 -11.71
C ALA A 498 31.81 2.85 -11.88
N ASN A 499 31.60 4.17 -11.95
CA ASN A 499 30.29 4.74 -12.22
C ASN A 499 29.80 4.47 -13.65
N GLU A 500 30.70 4.48 -14.65
CA GLU A 500 30.37 4.05 -16.03
C GLU A 500 29.95 2.57 -16.08
N ASP A 501 30.62 1.70 -15.34
CA ASP A 501 30.27 0.27 -15.27
C ASP A 501 28.89 0.07 -14.61
N VAL A 502 28.59 0.81 -13.53
CA VAL A 502 27.27 0.79 -12.87
C VAL A 502 26.18 1.32 -13.79
N LEU A 503 26.43 2.39 -14.55
CA LEU A 503 25.49 2.91 -15.54
C LEU A 503 25.23 1.89 -16.65
N ALA A 504 26.25 1.17 -17.12
CA ALA A 504 26.08 0.10 -18.09
C ALA A 504 25.26 -1.08 -17.53
N GLU A 505 25.43 -1.42 -16.24
CA GLU A 505 24.64 -2.45 -15.57
C GLU A 505 23.17 -2.01 -15.38
N LEU A 506 22.93 -0.75 -15.01
CA LEU A 506 21.57 -0.19 -14.90
C LEU A 506 20.88 -0.12 -16.26
N GLN A 507 21.61 0.24 -17.33
CA GLN A 507 21.09 0.21 -18.70
C GLN A 507 20.69 -1.22 -19.13
N ALA A 508 21.48 -2.23 -18.73
CA ALA A 508 21.15 -3.63 -18.99
C ALA A 508 19.90 -4.09 -18.24
N LYS A 509 19.76 -3.72 -16.96
CA LYS A 509 18.55 -4.00 -16.15
C LYS A 509 17.32 -3.29 -16.69
N LEU A 510 17.45 -2.07 -17.19
CA LEU A 510 16.35 -1.34 -17.83
C LEU A 510 15.88 -2.06 -19.10
N ASN A 511 16.80 -2.49 -19.96
CA ASN A 511 16.47 -3.25 -21.17
C ASN A 511 15.81 -4.61 -20.81
N GLU A 512 16.23 -5.27 -19.73
CA GLU A 512 15.61 -6.49 -19.23
C GLU A 512 14.18 -6.22 -18.69
N GLN A 513 13.98 -5.11 -17.98
CA GLN A 513 12.68 -4.68 -17.50
C GLN A 513 11.72 -4.34 -18.66
N GLU A 514 12.20 -3.68 -19.72
CA GLU A 514 11.42 -3.43 -20.94
C GLU A 514 11.02 -4.72 -21.66
N ALA A 515 11.92 -5.72 -21.69
CA ALA A 515 11.62 -7.04 -22.24
C ALA A 515 10.54 -7.78 -21.41
N VAL A 516 10.61 -7.71 -20.08
CA VAL A 516 9.59 -8.28 -19.19
C VAL A 516 8.24 -7.57 -19.34
N GLN A 517 8.22 -6.23 -19.44
CA GLN A 517 6.99 -5.48 -19.69
C GLN A 517 6.35 -5.84 -21.04
N THR A 518 7.16 -6.09 -22.07
CA THR A 518 6.65 -6.53 -23.39
C THR A 518 6.01 -7.92 -23.29
N GLN A 519 6.65 -8.86 -22.57
CA GLN A 519 6.08 -10.19 -22.35
C GLN A 519 4.80 -10.17 -21.49
N LEU A 520 4.72 -9.28 -20.51
CA LEU A 520 3.51 -9.09 -19.70
C LEU A 520 2.35 -8.55 -20.55
N LYS A 521 2.61 -7.58 -21.43
CA LYS A 521 1.59 -7.08 -22.38
C LYS A 521 1.10 -8.16 -23.33
N GLU A 522 2.00 -8.94 -23.91
CA GLU A 522 1.61 -10.08 -24.78
C GLU A 522 0.78 -11.12 -24.02
N ARG A 523 1.11 -11.38 -22.75
CA ARG A 523 0.37 -12.31 -21.90
C ARG A 523 -1.01 -11.76 -21.50
N GLU A 524 -1.10 -10.46 -21.24
CA GLU A 524 -2.36 -9.78 -20.94
C GLU A 524 -3.28 -9.77 -22.17
N GLU A 525 -2.75 -9.47 -23.36
CA GLU A 525 -3.50 -9.58 -24.62
C GLU A 525 -3.99 -11.02 -24.88
N ALA A 526 -3.15 -12.03 -24.63
CA ALA A 526 -3.54 -13.43 -24.75
C ALA A 526 -4.66 -13.82 -23.74
N PHE A 527 -4.56 -13.35 -22.49
CA PHE A 527 -5.57 -13.59 -21.47
C PHE A 527 -6.90 -12.90 -21.79
N GLN A 528 -6.87 -11.66 -22.30
CA GLN A 528 -8.05 -10.93 -22.74
C GLN A 528 -8.76 -11.63 -23.91
N ILE A 529 -8.00 -12.19 -24.87
CA ILE A 529 -8.54 -13.00 -25.96
C ILE A 529 -9.21 -14.27 -25.42
N GLU A 530 -8.62 -14.92 -24.42
CA GLU A 530 -9.17 -16.14 -23.83
C GLU A 530 -10.44 -15.86 -23.00
N LEU A 531 -10.45 -14.77 -22.23
CA LEU A 531 -11.65 -14.29 -21.53
C LEU A 531 -12.77 -14.00 -22.50
N LYS A 532 -12.49 -13.27 -23.59
CA LYS A 532 -13.49 -12.97 -24.62
C LYS A 532 -14.09 -14.24 -25.23
N LYS A 533 -13.27 -15.26 -25.52
CA LYS A 533 -13.74 -16.55 -26.01
C LYS A 533 -14.61 -17.30 -24.97
N ARG A 534 -14.27 -17.23 -23.68
CA ARG A 534 -15.11 -17.83 -22.62
C ARG A 534 -16.45 -17.12 -22.50
N THR A 535 -16.46 -15.79 -22.51
CA THR A 535 -17.71 -15.01 -22.45
C THR A 535 -18.59 -15.23 -23.67
N GLU A 536 -18.00 -15.37 -24.87
CA GLU A 536 -18.74 -15.70 -26.09
C GLU A 536 -19.32 -17.12 -26.02
N ALA A 537 -18.55 -18.11 -25.54
CA ALA A 537 -19.04 -19.48 -25.37
C ALA A 537 -20.13 -19.60 -24.29
N GLU A 538 -20.05 -18.82 -23.22
CA GLU A 538 -21.03 -18.80 -22.14
C GLU A 538 -22.31 -18.04 -22.56
N ALA A 539 -22.18 -17.01 -23.39
CA ALA A 539 -23.30 -16.36 -24.07
C ALA A 539 -24.02 -17.33 -25.03
N GLU A 540 -23.28 -18.06 -25.88
CA GLU A 540 -23.86 -19.08 -26.76
C GLU A 540 -24.58 -20.19 -25.98
N LYS A 541 -24.02 -20.61 -24.83
CA LYS A 541 -24.63 -21.61 -23.96
C LYS A 541 -25.92 -21.10 -23.32
N SER A 542 -25.92 -19.87 -22.79
CA SER A 542 -27.13 -19.27 -22.20
C SER A 542 -28.21 -18.96 -23.25
N GLU A 543 -27.83 -18.58 -24.47
CA GLU A 543 -28.77 -18.46 -25.59
C GLU A 543 -29.40 -19.80 -25.95
N ALA A 544 -28.61 -20.89 -26.00
CA ALA A 544 -29.12 -22.24 -26.26
C ALA A 544 -30.08 -22.72 -25.16
N GLU A 545 -29.72 -22.53 -23.88
CA GLU A 545 -30.59 -22.86 -22.74
C GLU A 545 -31.88 -22.03 -22.76
N SER A 546 -31.80 -20.74 -23.13
CA SER A 546 -32.98 -19.88 -23.26
C SER A 546 -33.88 -20.29 -24.43
N ALA A 547 -33.31 -20.77 -25.54
CA ALA A 547 -34.06 -21.28 -26.68
C ALA A 547 -34.77 -22.60 -26.33
N GLU A 548 -34.12 -23.47 -25.56
CA GLU A 548 -34.71 -24.72 -25.06
C GLU A 548 -35.86 -24.45 -24.08
N LEU A 549 -35.69 -23.52 -23.13
CA LEU A 549 -36.75 -23.11 -22.22
C LEU A 549 -37.94 -22.48 -22.97
N ARG A 550 -37.68 -21.67 -24.00
CA ARG A 550 -38.75 -21.12 -24.87
C ARG A 550 -39.52 -22.24 -25.58
N ALA A 551 -38.84 -23.24 -26.10
CA ALA A 551 -39.49 -24.41 -26.72
C ALA A 551 -40.35 -25.18 -25.71
N GLN A 552 -39.84 -25.42 -24.50
CA GLN A 552 -40.61 -26.08 -23.43
C GLN A 552 -41.85 -25.26 -23.01
N ILE A 553 -41.75 -23.93 -22.96
CA ILE A 553 -42.89 -23.04 -22.69
C ILE A 553 -43.92 -23.11 -23.82
N GLU A 554 -43.50 -23.16 -25.08
CA GLU A 554 -44.38 -23.32 -26.24
C GLU A 554 -45.15 -24.65 -26.18
N ASP A 555 -44.46 -25.75 -25.85
CA ASP A 555 -45.05 -27.08 -25.69
C ASP A 555 -46.05 -27.13 -24.51
N LEU A 556 -45.71 -26.52 -23.37
CA LEU A 556 -46.62 -26.41 -22.23
C LEU A 556 -47.86 -25.56 -22.56
N ARG A 557 -47.71 -24.47 -23.33
CA ARG A 557 -48.83 -23.67 -23.83
C ARG A 557 -49.71 -24.47 -24.78
N ALA A 558 -49.13 -25.26 -25.68
CA ALA A 558 -49.89 -26.14 -26.58
C ALA A 558 -50.66 -27.23 -25.80
N ALA A 559 -50.05 -27.82 -24.77
CA ALA A 559 -50.70 -28.79 -23.90
C ALA A 559 -51.84 -28.15 -23.09
N ALA A 560 -51.65 -26.94 -22.56
CA ALA A 560 -52.69 -26.19 -21.86
C ALA A 560 -53.86 -25.82 -22.78
N ALA A 561 -53.59 -25.43 -24.03
CA ALA A 561 -54.62 -25.18 -25.04
C ALA A 561 -55.45 -26.44 -25.33
N GLN A 562 -54.81 -27.60 -25.52
CA GLN A 562 -55.52 -28.87 -25.71
C GLN A 562 -56.39 -29.25 -24.50
N LEU A 563 -55.90 -29.06 -23.27
CA LEU A 563 -56.67 -29.32 -22.05
C LEU A 563 -57.87 -28.36 -21.90
N SER A 564 -57.72 -27.11 -22.34
CA SER A 564 -58.82 -26.12 -22.36
C SER A 564 -59.90 -26.48 -23.39
N GLU A 565 -59.50 -26.97 -24.56
CA GLU A 565 -60.43 -27.39 -25.61
C GLU A 565 -61.18 -28.67 -25.20
N SER A 566 -60.49 -29.63 -24.58
CA SER A 566 -61.11 -30.87 -24.10
C SER A 566 -62.10 -30.61 -22.96
N SER A 567 -61.72 -29.76 -21.99
CA SER A 567 -62.60 -29.38 -20.88
C SER A 567 -63.78 -28.51 -21.32
N SER A 568 -63.61 -27.67 -22.35
CA SER A 568 -64.71 -26.92 -22.99
C SER A 568 -65.70 -27.85 -23.69
N GLY A 569 -65.20 -28.87 -24.41
CA GLY A 569 -66.02 -29.88 -25.07
C GLY A 569 -66.82 -30.75 -24.09
N GLU A 570 -66.23 -31.09 -22.94
CA GLU A 570 -66.93 -31.79 -21.85
C GLU A 570 -68.00 -30.91 -21.19
N LEU A 571 -67.72 -29.61 -20.98
CA LEU A 571 -68.69 -28.64 -20.49
C LEU A 571 -69.89 -28.48 -21.43
N GLN A 572 -69.67 -28.45 -22.75
CA GLN A 572 -70.76 -28.41 -23.72
C GLN A 572 -71.59 -29.70 -23.71
N ARG A 573 -70.96 -30.88 -23.59
CA ARG A 573 -71.68 -32.15 -23.45
C ARG A 573 -72.54 -32.19 -22.19
N LEU A 574 -72.00 -31.76 -21.05
CA LEU A 574 -72.74 -31.69 -19.79
C LEU A 574 -73.89 -30.67 -19.84
N GLN A 575 -73.72 -29.52 -20.51
CA GLN A 575 -74.78 -28.55 -20.73
C GLN A 575 -75.89 -29.09 -21.65
N GLU A 576 -75.55 -29.82 -22.71
CA GLU A 576 -76.49 -30.49 -23.61
C GLU A 576 -77.28 -31.59 -22.87
N GLU A 577 -76.61 -32.34 -22.00
CA GLU A 577 -77.20 -33.42 -21.21
C GLU A 577 -78.13 -32.89 -20.12
N LEU A 578 -77.76 -31.79 -19.45
CA LEU A 578 -78.64 -31.06 -18.52
C LEU A 578 -79.87 -30.49 -19.24
N ARG A 579 -79.71 -29.98 -20.47
CA ARG A 579 -80.82 -29.48 -21.28
C ARG A 579 -81.79 -30.60 -21.67
N LYS A 580 -81.28 -31.77 -22.04
CA LYS A 580 -82.09 -32.97 -22.32
C LYS A 580 -82.84 -33.44 -21.07
N GLN A 581 -82.19 -33.46 -19.91
CA GLN A 581 -82.85 -33.80 -18.64
C GLN A 581 -83.94 -32.79 -18.26
N GLN A 582 -83.74 -31.49 -18.54
CA GLN A 582 -84.76 -30.46 -18.34
C GLN A 582 -85.95 -30.63 -19.29
N GLU A 583 -85.71 -30.96 -20.56
CA GLU A 583 -86.78 -31.27 -21.53
C GLU A 583 -87.56 -32.55 -21.15
N GLU A 584 -86.87 -33.55 -20.60
CA GLU A 584 -87.47 -34.78 -20.09
C GLU A 584 -88.28 -34.53 -18.81
N GLN A 585 -87.81 -33.67 -17.91
CA GLN A 585 -88.59 -33.18 -16.76
C GLN A 585 -89.87 -32.46 -17.19
N ILE A 586 -89.79 -31.61 -18.23
CA ILE A 586 -90.98 -30.94 -18.78
C ILE A 586 -91.95 -31.97 -19.35
N ARG A 587 -91.46 -33.00 -20.06
CA ARG A 587 -92.28 -34.13 -20.55
C ARG A 587 -92.93 -34.95 -19.44
N LEU A 588 -92.19 -35.30 -18.39
CA LEU A 588 -92.69 -36.03 -17.23
C LEU A 588 -93.71 -35.20 -16.44
N SER A 589 -93.49 -33.88 -16.32
CA SER A 589 -94.44 -32.95 -15.70
C SER A 589 -95.74 -32.81 -16.49
N ALA A 590 -95.68 -32.93 -17.82
CA ALA A 590 -96.87 -32.96 -18.69
C ALA A 590 -97.63 -34.30 -18.59
N LEU A 591 -96.93 -35.43 -18.49
CA LEU A 591 -97.55 -36.76 -18.28
C LEU A 591 -98.19 -36.87 -16.87
N LEU A 592 -97.58 -36.27 -15.84
CA LEU A 592 -98.14 -36.20 -14.48
C LEU A 592 -99.39 -35.34 -14.37
N ALA A 593 -99.66 -34.45 -15.33
CA ALA A 593 -100.90 -33.67 -15.37
C ALA A 593 -102.09 -34.50 -15.90
N ASP A 594 -101.83 -35.58 -16.64
CA ASP A 594 -102.85 -36.43 -17.28
C ASP A 594 -103.23 -37.68 -16.48
N VAL A 595 -102.47 -38.06 -15.43
CA VAL A 595 -102.81 -39.19 -14.54
C VAL A 595 -103.51 -38.69 -13.27
N LYS A 596 -104.80 -38.37 -13.41
CA LYS A 596 -105.75 -38.38 -12.29
C LYS A 596 -106.31 -39.80 -12.18
N ASP A 597 -105.81 -40.58 -11.22
CA ASP A 597 -106.41 -41.79 -10.61
C ASP A 597 -105.40 -42.94 -10.40
N ALA A 598 -104.31 -42.70 -9.65
CA ALA A 598 -103.55 -43.75 -8.95
C ALA A 598 -102.70 -43.14 -7.82
N PRO A 599 -102.93 -43.45 -6.53
CA PRO A 599 -102.23 -42.81 -5.40
C PRO A 599 -100.80 -43.31 -5.16
N ASP A 600 -100.43 -44.50 -5.66
CA ASP A 600 -99.11 -45.10 -5.37
C ASP A 600 -98.00 -44.64 -6.35
N GLU A 601 -98.31 -44.37 -7.62
CA GLU A 601 -97.35 -43.83 -8.60
C GLU A 601 -97.06 -42.32 -8.41
N VAL A 602 -98.00 -41.59 -7.80
CA VAL A 602 -97.82 -40.16 -7.49
C VAL A 602 -96.83 -39.95 -6.33
N ALA A 603 -96.70 -40.93 -5.43
CA ALA A 603 -95.75 -40.85 -4.31
C ALA A 603 -94.30 -41.08 -4.78
N THR A 604 -94.05 -42.07 -5.63
CA THR A 604 -92.74 -42.31 -6.25
C THR A 604 -92.33 -41.14 -7.14
N LEU A 605 -93.22 -40.66 -8.01
CA LEU A 605 -92.93 -39.51 -8.88
C LEU A 605 -92.74 -38.19 -8.12
N ARG A 606 -93.36 -38.02 -6.94
CA ARG A 606 -93.06 -36.89 -6.04
C ARG A 606 -91.69 -37.01 -5.40
N SER A 607 -91.30 -38.21 -4.95
CA SER A 607 -89.95 -38.45 -4.41
C SER A 607 -88.88 -38.25 -5.49
N GLU A 608 -89.14 -38.66 -6.73
CA GLU A 608 -88.23 -38.43 -7.86
C GLU A 608 -88.16 -36.96 -8.24
N LYS A 609 -89.28 -36.21 -8.19
CA LYS A 609 -89.28 -34.76 -8.37
C LYS A 609 -88.49 -34.05 -7.27
N GLU A 610 -88.59 -34.50 -6.02
CA GLU A 610 -87.90 -33.92 -4.87
C GLU A 610 -86.39 -34.22 -4.93
N ASN A 611 -86.01 -35.44 -5.30
CA ASN A 611 -84.61 -35.80 -5.58
C ASN A 611 -84.04 -35.01 -6.75
N LEU A 612 -84.78 -34.86 -7.86
CA LEU A 612 -84.33 -34.06 -8.98
C LEU A 612 -84.23 -32.57 -8.62
N GLN A 613 -85.15 -32.05 -7.81
CA GLN A 613 -85.08 -30.68 -7.29
C GLN A 613 -83.84 -30.49 -6.41
N GLU A 614 -83.52 -31.46 -5.55
CA GLU A 614 -82.30 -31.46 -4.75
C GLU A 614 -81.04 -31.49 -5.62
N THR A 615 -81.02 -32.28 -6.71
CA THR A 615 -79.89 -32.27 -7.66
C THR A 615 -79.76 -30.93 -8.39
N VAL A 616 -80.87 -30.29 -8.76
CA VAL A 616 -80.87 -28.97 -9.39
C VAL A 616 -80.35 -27.91 -8.43
N ASP A 617 -80.76 -27.96 -7.17
CA ASP A 617 -80.30 -26.98 -6.17
C ASP A 617 -78.82 -27.20 -5.81
N ARG A 618 -78.35 -28.45 -5.72
CA ARG A 618 -76.92 -28.76 -5.60
C ARG A 618 -76.11 -28.25 -6.81
N LEU A 619 -76.61 -28.43 -8.03
CA LEU A 619 -75.96 -27.93 -9.24
C LEU A 619 -75.94 -26.39 -9.31
N LYS A 620 -76.98 -25.70 -8.84
CA LYS A 620 -76.98 -24.23 -8.71
C LYS A 620 -75.96 -23.74 -7.70
N THR A 621 -75.85 -24.40 -6.54
CA THR A 621 -74.82 -24.06 -5.55
C THR A 621 -73.42 -24.30 -6.10
N ALA A 622 -73.21 -25.40 -6.82
CA ALA A 622 -71.94 -25.69 -7.48
C ALA A 622 -71.61 -24.66 -8.57
N LEU A 623 -72.59 -24.24 -9.39
CA LEU A 623 -72.42 -23.17 -10.38
C LEU A 623 -72.06 -21.83 -9.73
N SER A 624 -72.75 -21.43 -8.67
CA SER A 624 -72.42 -20.20 -7.92
C SER A 624 -70.99 -20.24 -7.37
N SER A 625 -70.57 -21.36 -6.79
CA SER A 625 -69.20 -21.52 -6.28
C SER A 625 -68.15 -21.46 -7.39
N ARG A 626 -68.49 -21.97 -8.58
CA ARG A 626 -67.60 -21.96 -9.74
C ARG A 626 -67.53 -20.58 -10.40
N GLU A 627 -68.63 -19.83 -10.42
CA GLU A 627 -68.66 -18.43 -10.86
C GLU A 627 -67.83 -17.53 -9.93
N GLU A 628 -67.93 -17.73 -8.61
CA GLU A 628 -67.09 -17.05 -7.62
C GLU A 628 -65.60 -17.39 -7.82
N ALA A 629 -65.26 -18.66 -8.06
CA ALA A 629 -63.88 -19.08 -8.34
C ALA A 629 -63.34 -18.47 -9.66
N ILE A 630 -64.15 -18.40 -10.71
CA ILE A 630 -63.77 -17.75 -11.98
C ILE A 630 -63.58 -16.24 -11.77
N GLN A 631 -64.40 -15.62 -10.92
CA GLN A 631 -64.27 -14.19 -10.61
C GLN A 631 -63.00 -13.89 -9.80
N ALA A 632 -62.67 -14.75 -8.83
CA ALA A 632 -61.40 -14.68 -8.10
C ALA A 632 -60.20 -14.86 -9.04
N GLU A 633 -60.26 -15.80 -9.97
CA GLU A 633 -59.17 -16.03 -10.92
C GLU A 633 -59.01 -14.86 -11.92
N ARG A 634 -60.11 -14.24 -12.35
CA ARG A 634 -60.06 -13.00 -13.15
C ARG A 634 -59.41 -11.84 -12.38
N GLN A 635 -59.70 -11.69 -11.09
CA GLN A 635 -59.05 -10.68 -10.25
C GLN A 635 -57.55 -10.95 -10.10
N ARG A 636 -57.13 -12.22 -9.98
CA ARG A 636 -55.71 -12.60 -9.98
C ARG A 636 -55.03 -12.32 -11.31
N CYS A 637 -55.65 -12.65 -12.44
CA CYS A 637 -55.12 -12.31 -13.76
C CYS A 637 -54.94 -10.80 -13.94
N GLN A 638 -55.90 -10.00 -13.45
CA GLN A 638 -55.81 -8.55 -13.54
C GLN A 638 -54.69 -7.99 -12.64
N ALA A 639 -54.54 -8.51 -11.41
CA ALA A 639 -53.40 -8.16 -10.56
C ALA A 639 -52.05 -8.53 -11.20
N ASN A 640 -51.98 -9.67 -11.89
CA ASN A 640 -50.78 -10.08 -12.63
C ASN A 640 -50.50 -9.17 -13.84
N GLU A 641 -51.52 -8.70 -14.56
CA GLU A 641 -51.36 -7.71 -15.64
C GLU A 641 -50.83 -6.37 -15.10
N ASP A 642 -51.32 -5.91 -13.94
CA ASP A 642 -50.84 -4.70 -13.29
C ASP A 642 -49.36 -4.82 -12.88
N VAL A 643 -48.97 -5.97 -12.31
CA VAL A 643 -47.56 -6.26 -11.97
C VAL A 643 -46.67 -6.32 -13.21
N LEU A 644 -47.15 -6.92 -14.31
CA LEU A 644 -46.41 -6.94 -15.58
C LEU A 644 -46.24 -5.53 -16.16
N ALA A 645 -47.26 -4.67 -16.07
CA ALA A 645 -47.16 -3.28 -16.48
C ALA A 645 -46.15 -2.50 -15.62
N GLU A 646 -46.09 -2.77 -14.32
CA GLU A 646 -45.10 -2.17 -13.41
C GLU A 646 -43.68 -2.65 -13.72
N LEU A 647 -43.49 -3.95 -13.98
CA LEU A 647 -42.19 -4.50 -14.38
C LEU A 647 -41.73 -3.94 -15.75
N GLN A 648 -42.65 -3.78 -16.70
CA GLN A 648 -42.37 -3.15 -17.99
C GLN A 648 -41.94 -1.68 -17.82
N ALA A 649 -42.56 -0.95 -16.89
CA ALA A 649 -42.18 0.43 -16.58
C ALA A 649 -40.77 0.50 -15.95
N LYS A 650 -40.47 -0.40 -15.00
CA LYS A 650 -39.13 -0.51 -14.40
C LYS A 650 -38.05 -0.90 -15.41
N LEU A 651 -38.37 -1.79 -16.35
CA LEU A 651 -37.46 -2.17 -17.43
C LEU A 651 -37.13 -0.97 -18.34
N ASN A 652 -38.16 -0.20 -18.74
CA ASN A 652 -37.96 1.01 -19.54
C ASN A 652 -37.14 2.08 -18.78
N GLU A 653 -37.34 2.20 -17.47
CA GLU A 653 -36.55 3.10 -16.61
C GLU A 653 -35.09 2.64 -16.52
N GLN A 654 -34.85 1.33 -16.38
CA GLN A 654 -33.51 0.74 -16.39
C GLN A 654 -32.80 0.94 -17.74
N GLU A 655 -33.51 0.77 -18.86
CA GLU A 655 -32.98 1.05 -20.21
C GLU A 655 -32.63 2.54 -20.39
N ALA A 656 -33.43 3.45 -19.84
CA ALA A 656 -33.14 4.88 -19.84
C ALA A 656 -31.87 5.21 -19.02
N VAL A 657 -31.71 4.59 -17.84
CA VAL A 657 -30.50 4.74 -17.01
C VAL A 657 -29.27 4.16 -17.71
N GLN A 658 -29.37 2.99 -18.35
CA GLN A 658 -28.26 2.43 -19.13
C GLN A 658 -27.85 3.33 -20.30
N THR A 659 -28.82 3.96 -20.96
CA THR A 659 -28.53 4.90 -22.06
C THR A 659 -27.80 6.14 -21.53
N GLN A 660 -28.23 6.70 -20.38
CA GLN A 660 -27.54 7.82 -19.73
C GLN A 660 -26.12 7.45 -19.26
N LEU A 661 -25.92 6.23 -18.76
CA LEU A 661 -24.59 5.74 -18.38
C LEU A 661 -23.66 5.63 -19.58
N LYS A 662 -24.14 5.10 -20.72
CA LYS A 662 -23.37 5.04 -21.97
C LYS A 662 -23.00 6.43 -22.48
N GLU A 663 -23.95 7.37 -22.51
CA GLU A 663 -23.66 8.77 -22.90
C GLU A 663 -22.64 9.42 -21.97
N ARG A 664 -22.69 9.12 -20.67
CA ARG A 664 -21.73 9.63 -19.68
C ARG A 664 -20.34 8.99 -19.84
N GLU A 665 -20.26 7.70 -20.14
CA GLU A 665 -19.01 6.99 -20.46
C GLU A 665 -18.38 7.54 -21.73
N GLU A 666 -19.17 7.77 -22.79
CA GLU A 666 -18.69 8.39 -24.03
C GLU A 666 -18.19 9.81 -23.79
N ALA A 667 -18.91 10.62 -22.99
CA ALA A 667 -18.47 11.96 -22.60
C ALA A 667 -17.14 11.94 -21.80
N PHE A 668 -17.01 10.99 -20.87
CA PHE A 668 -15.80 10.82 -20.06
C PHE A 668 -14.61 10.36 -20.91
N GLN A 669 -14.82 9.42 -21.85
CA GLN A 669 -13.81 8.98 -22.82
C GLN A 669 -13.33 10.14 -23.71
N ILE A 670 -14.24 11.00 -24.18
CA ILE A 670 -13.89 12.19 -24.96
C ILE A 670 -13.05 13.17 -24.11
N GLU A 671 -13.39 13.35 -22.84
CA GLU A 671 -12.66 14.24 -21.94
C GLU A 671 -11.27 13.70 -21.57
N LEU A 672 -11.15 12.40 -21.33
CA LEU A 672 -9.87 11.71 -21.17
C LEU A 672 -8.99 11.90 -22.40
N LYS A 673 -9.53 11.67 -23.60
CA LYS A 673 -8.79 11.85 -24.85
C LYS A 673 -8.29 13.28 -25.02
N LYS A 674 -9.12 14.29 -24.72
CA LYS A 674 -8.71 15.70 -24.73
C LYS A 674 -7.60 16.01 -23.73
N ARG A 675 -7.66 15.43 -22.52
CA ARG A 675 -6.58 15.59 -21.52
C ARG A 675 -5.28 14.95 -22.01
N THR A 676 -5.33 13.75 -22.56
CA THR A 676 -4.13 13.08 -23.10
C THR A 676 -3.52 13.82 -24.29
N GLU A 677 -4.35 14.40 -25.16
CA GLU A 677 -3.89 15.23 -26.29
C GLU A 677 -3.25 16.54 -25.78
N ALA A 678 -3.85 17.20 -24.79
CA ALA A 678 -3.27 18.41 -24.18
C ALA A 678 -1.96 18.13 -23.41
N GLU A 679 -1.86 17.00 -22.71
CA GLU A 679 -0.64 16.56 -22.02
C GLU A 679 0.47 16.25 -23.02
N ALA A 680 0.13 15.60 -24.15
CA ALA A 680 1.06 15.32 -25.23
C ALA A 680 1.58 16.61 -25.87
N GLU A 681 0.69 17.57 -26.20
CA GLU A 681 1.07 18.88 -26.74
C GLU A 681 1.99 19.65 -25.77
N LYS A 682 1.71 19.59 -24.46
CA LYS A 682 2.55 20.21 -23.43
C LYS A 682 3.93 19.56 -23.37
N SER A 683 4.00 18.22 -23.39
CA SER A 683 5.27 17.50 -23.39
C SER A 683 6.08 17.72 -24.66
N GLU A 684 5.43 17.86 -25.83
CA GLU A 684 6.10 18.20 -27.08
C GLU A 684 6.67 19.62 -27.03
N ALA A 685 5.92 20.59 -26.48
CA ALA A 685 6.38 21.96 -26.30
C ALA A 685 7.59 22.05 -25.35
N GLU A 686 7.55 21.36 -24.20
CA GLU A 686 8.67 21.27 -23.26
C GLU A 686 9.89 20.59 -23.91
N SER A 687 9.68 19.53 -24.70
CA SER A 687 10.77 18.87 -25.43
C SER A 687 11.36 19.75 -26.54
N ALA A 688 10.56 20.60 -27.18
CA ALA A 688 11.03 21.54 -28.19
C ALA A 688 11.85 22.67 -27.56
N GLU A 689 11.44 23.16 -26.39
CA GLU A 689 12.16 24.16 -25.62
C GLU A 689 13.50 23.62 -25.11
N LEU A 690 13.53 22.40 -24.55
CA LEU A 690 14.78 21.75 -24.16
C LEU A 690 15.72 21.51 -25.34
N ARG A 691 15.20 21.16 -26.53
CA ARG A 691 16.02 21.04 -27.75
C ARG A 691 16.62 22.38 -28.16
N ALA A 692 15.85 23.48 -28.08
CA ALA A 692 16.37 24.82 -28.36
C ALA A 692 17.47 25.22 -27.37
N GLN A 693 17.28 24.98 -26.07
CA GLN A 693 18.30 25.23 -25.05
C GLN A 693 19.57 24.39 -25.27
N ILE A 694 19.45 23.11 -25.67
CA ILE A 694 20.59 22.26 -26.01
C ILE A 694 21.34 22.80 -27.24
N GLU A 695 20.63 23.32 -28.23
CA GLU A 695 21.23 23.88 -29.45
C GLU A 695 21.96 25.21 -29.17
N ASP A 696 21.39 26.06 -28.31
CA ASP A 696 22.04 27.28 -27.82
C ASP A 696 23.29 26.97 -27.00
N LEU A 697 23.24 25.99 -26.10
CA LEU A 697 24.40 25.53 -25.33
C LEU A 697 25.49 24.94 -26.23
N ARG A 698 25.11 24.20 -27.29
CA ARG A 698 26.07 23.70 -28.30
C ARG A 698 26.70 24.84 -29.10
N ALA A 699 25.93 25.87 -29.45
CA ALA A 699 26.44 27.05 -30.14
C ALA A 699 27.42 27.84 -29.24
N ALA A 700 27.10 28.01 -27.97
CA ALA A 700 27.99 28.64 -26.98
C ALA A 700 29.28 27.83 -26.77
N ALA A 701 29.18 26.50 -26.67
CA ALA A 701 30.34 25.61 -26.57
C ALA A 701 31.22 25.66 -27.83
N ALA A 702 30.62 25.74 -29.02
CA ALA A 702 31.36 25.91 -30.28
C ALA A 702 32.11 27.25 -30.31
N GLN A 703 31.49 28.36 -29.91
CA GLN A 703 32.14 29.67 -29.82
C GLN A 703 33.30 29.69 -28.81
N LEU A 704 33.13 29.04 -27.65
CA LEU A 704 34.19 28.89 -26.65
C LEU A 704 35.36 28.02 -27.17
N SER A 705 35.06 27.00 -27.99
CA SER A 705 36.10 26.17 -28.61
C SER A 705 36.87 26.93 -29.71
N GLU A 706 36.19 27.78 -30.49
CA GLU A 706 36.83 28.60 -31.52
C GLU A 706 37.70 29.71 -30.93
N SER A 707 37.23 30.38 -29.86
CA SER A 707 37.99 31.42 -29.18
C SER A 707 39.24 30.86 -28.48
N SER A 708 39.11 29.75 -27.76
CA SER A 708 40.24 29.07 -27.12
C SER A 708 41.24 28.49 -28.12
N SER A 709 40.78 27.93 -29.25
CA SER A 709 41.65 27.49 -30.36
C SER A 709 42.42 28.67 -30.98
N GLY A 710 41.78 29.82 -31.15
CA GLY A 710 42.41 31.03 -31.70
C GLY A 710 43.51 31.59 -30.79
N GLU A 711 43.31 31.58 -29.47
CA GLU A 711 44.32 31.97 -28.48
C GLU A 711 45.50 30.99 -28.43
N LEU A 712 45.22 29.68 -28.53
CA LEU A 712 46.25 28.63 -28.57
C LEU A 712 47.13 28.74 -29.81
N GLN A 713 46.56 29.04 -30.98
CA GLN A 713 47.33 29.31 -32.20
C GLN A 713 48.21 30.56 -32.07
N ARG A 714 47.69 31.66 -31.48
CA ARG A 714 48.49 32.87 -31.24
C ARG A 714 49.67 32.59 -30.32
N LEU A 715 49.46 31.86 -29.22
CA LEU A 715 50.52 31.48 -28.28
C LEU A 715 51.56 30.54 -28.91
N GLN A 716 51.14 29.61 -29.78
CA GLN A 716 52.06 28.74 -30.52
C GLN A 716 52.90 29.52 -31.55
N GLU A 717 52.30 30.51 -32.23
CA GLU A 717 53.00 31.41 -33.16
C GLU A 717 54.03 32.29 -32.43
N GLU A 718 53.67 32.81 -31.26
CA GLU A 718 54.55 33.63 -30.42
C GLU A 718 55.75 32.84 -29.89
N LEU A 719 55.52 31.60 -29.43
CA LEU A 719 56.57 30.70 -28.98
C LEU A 719 57.52 30.31 -30.12
N ARG A 720 56.99 30.10 -31.34
CA ARG A 720 57.78 29.81 -32.53
C ARG A 720 58.68 31.00 -32.92
N LYS A 721 58.17 32.23 -32.84
CA LYS A 721 58.96 33.45 -33.08
C LYS A 721 60.10 33.59 -32.07
N GLN A 722 59.83 33.32 -30.79
CA GLN A 722 60.88 33.33 -29.76
C GLN A 722 61.95 32.26 -30.02
N GLN A 723 61.57 31.06 -30.47
CA GLN A 723 62.52 30.01 -30.82
C GLN A 723 63.38 30.38 -32.06
N GLU A 724 62.80 31.01 -33.08
CA GLU A 724 63.53 31.49 -34.26
C GLU A 724 64.53 32.61 -33.92
N GLU A 725 64.16 33.51 -33.00
CA GLU A 725 65.04 34.57 -32.50
C GLU A 725 66.20 34.01 -31.66
N GLN A 726 65.94 32.98 -30.86
CA GLN A 726 66.97 32.26 -30.11
C GLN A 726 67.97 31.54 -31.02
N ILE A 727 67.50 30.93 -32.12
CA ILE A 727 68.36 30.32 -33.15
C ILE A 727 69.20 31.39 -33.85
N ARG A 728 68.63 32.55 -34.20
CA ARG A 728 69.37 33.68 -34.80
C ARG A 728 70.48 34.21 -33.89
N LEU A 729 70.20 34.38 -32.60
CA LEU A 729 71.19 34.81 -31.63
C LEU A 729 72.31 33.77 -31.45
N SER A 730 71.99 32.48 -31.52
CA SER A 730 72.99 31.42 -31.46
C SER A 730 73.90 31.35 -32.69
N ALA A 731 73.39 31.70 -33.88
CA ALA A 731 74.17 31.75 -35.13
C ALA A 731 75.14 32.94 -35.19
N LEU A 732 74.69 34.13 -34.76
CA LEU A 732 75.56 35.32 -34.67
C LEU A 732 76.70 35.15 -33.66
N LEU A 733 76.51 34.33 -32.62
CA LEU A 733 77.54 34.02 -31.62
C LEU A 733 78.57 32.97 -32.12
N ALA A 734 78.25 32.24 -33.18
CA ALA A 734 79.16 31.32 -33.87
C ALA A 734 80.03 32.04 -34.91
N ASP A 735 79.48 33.02 -35.64
CA ASP A 735 80.21 33.75 -36.70
C ASP A 735 81.34 34.67 -36.17
N VAL A 736 81.36 35.00 -34.88
CA VAL A 736 82.44 35.80 -34.25
C VAL A 736 83.65 34.95 -33.86
N LYS A 737 83.56 33.60 -33.94
CA LYS A 737 84.66 32.69 -33.54
C LYS A 737 85.60 32.26 -34.66
N ASP A 738 85.25 32.44 -35.95
CA ASP A 738 85.98 31.82 -37.06
C ASP A 738 86.43 32.80 -38.18
N ALA A 739 87.25 33.80 -37.84
CA ALA A 739 88.01 34.56 -38.86
C ALA A 739 89.47 34.81 -38.41
N PRO A 740 90.45 33.97 -38.83
CA PRO A 740 91.83 34.02 -38.34
C PRO A 740 92.85 34.75 -39.25
N ASP A 741 92.42 35.44 -40.31
CA ASP A 741 93.35 35.98 -41.33
C ASP A 741 93.69 37.49 -41.22
N GLU A 742 93.09 38.24 -40.29
CA GLU A 742 93.42 39.66 -40.04
C GLU A 742 94.44 39.90 -38.91
N VAL A 743 95.00 38.84 -38.31
CA VAL A 743 95.92 38.95 -37.15
C VAL A 743 97.39 39.14 -37.55
N ALA A 744 97.75 38.90 -38.82
CA ALA A 744 99.12 39.02 -39.30
C ALA A 744 99.50 40.46 -39.71
N THR A 745 98.56 41.22 -40.26
CA THR A 745 98.74 42.62 -40.70
C THR A 745 98.68 43.61 -39.53
N LEU A 746 97.93 43.30 -38.47
CA LEU A 746 97.83 44.13 -37.25
C LEU A 746 99.07 44.06 -36.34
N ARG A 747 99.99 43.10 -36.55
CA ARG A 747 101.24 43.02 -35.77
C ARG A 747 102.27 44.09 -36.16
N SER A 748 102.29 44.54 -37.42
CA SER A 748 103.16 45.67 -37.83
C SER A 748 102.56 47.03 -37.48
N GLU A 749 101.24 47.15 -37.40
CA GLU A 749 100.58 48.37 -36.92
C GLU A 749 100.65 48.51 -35.39
N LYS A 750 100.72 47.41 -34.66
CA LYS A 750 100.94 47.40 -33.19
C LYS A 750 102.26 48.04 -32.78
N GLU A 751 103.32 47.90 -33.58
CA GLU A 751 104.64 48.45 -33.26
C GLU A 751 104.70 49.98 -33.47
N ASN A 752 104.00 50.49 -34.50
CA ASN A 752 103.81 51.94 -34.72
C ASN A 752 102.81 52.56 -33.72
N LEU A 753 101.78 51.80 -33.31
CA LEU A 753 100.84 52.26 -32.28
C LEU A 753 101.47 52.29 -30.88
N GLN A 754 102.48 51.46 -30.60
CA GLN A 754 103.18 51.47 -29.31
C GLN A 754 103.90 52.81 -29.05
N GLU A 755 104.44 53.45 -30.10
CA GLU A 755 105.04 54.79 -30.00
C GLU A 755 103.98 55.89 -29.75
N THR A 756 102.77 55.74 -30.32
CA THR A 756 101.64 56.64 -30.03
C THR A 756 101.03 56.41 -28.64
N VAL A 757 101.08 55.18 -28.12
CA VAL A 757 100.63 54.83 -26.78
C VAL A 757 101.54 55.45 -25.71
N ASP A 758 102.84 55.57 -25.94
CA ASP A 758 103.75 56.23 -24.99
C ASP A 758 103.57 57.76 -24.96
N ARG A 759 103.16 58.37 -26.09
CA ARG A 759 102.72 59.78 -26.14
C ARG A 759 101.34 60.00 -25.52
N LEU A 760 100.42 59.05 -25.68
CA LEU A 760 99.08 59.10 -25.07
C LEU A 760 99.11 58.79 -23.58
N LYS A 761 100.07 58.00 -23.07
CA LYS A 761 100.28 57.79 -21.62
C LYS A 761 100.66 59.08 -20.90
N THR A 762 101.48 59.92 -21.52
CA THR A 762 101.83 61.24 -20.96
C THR A 762 100.64 62.20 -20.98
N ALA A 763 99.78 62.13 -22.01
CA ALA A 763 98.53 62.90 -22.07
C ALA A 763 97.45 62.35 -21.09
N LEU A 764 97.36 61.04 -20.90
CA LEU A 764 96.43 60.39 -19.97
C LEU A 764 96.75 60.71 -18.51
N SER A 765 98.03 60.76 -18.13
CA SER A 765 98.41 61.19 -16.77
C SER A 765 97.93 62.62 -16.47
N SER A 766 97.99 63.53 -17.46
CA SER A 766 97.48 64.91 -17.30
C SER A 766 95.94 64.99 -17.29
N ARG A 767 95.26 64.02 -17.91
CA ARG A 767 93.79 63.94 -17.96
C ARG A 767 93.21 63.21 -16.75
N GLU A 768 93.95 62.29 -16.14
CA GLU A 768 93.60 61.64 -14.87
C GLU A 768 93.63 62.62 -13.70
N GLU A 769 94.55 63.59 -13.69
CA GLU A 769 94.56 64.70 -12.73
C GLU A 769 93.34 65.62 -12.90
N ALA A 770 92.92 65.89 -14.13
CA ALA A 770 91.69 66.65 -14.42
C ALA A 770 90.41 65.89 -14.02
N ILE A 771 90.37 64.57 -14.26
CA ILE A 771 89.24 63.71 -13.86
C ILE A 771 89.17 63.53 -12.33
N GLN A 772 90.30 63.57 -11.61
CA GLN A 772 90.29 63.60 -10.14
C GLN A 772 89.68 64.89 -9.59
N ALA A 773 89.93 66.04 -10.21
CA ALA A 773 89.29 67.31 -9.84
C ALA A 773 87.78 67.29 -10.12
N GLU A 774 87.36 66.70 -11.25
CA GLU A 774 85.95 66.57 -11.63
C GLU A 774 85.19 65.56 -10.74
N ARG A 775 85.87 64.48 -10.31
CA ARG A 775 85.34 63.52 -9.31
C ARG A 775 85.18 64.15 -7.92
N GLN A 776 86.04 65.08 -7.53
CA GLN A 776 85.86 65.84 -6.27
C GLN A 776 84.64 66.78 -6.33
N GLN A 777 84.38 67.42 -7.48
CA GLN A 777 83.14 68.18 -7.69
C GLN A 777 81.90 67.30 -7.74
N SER A 778 81.95 66.14 -8.40
CA SER A 778 80.82 65.22 -8.49
C SER A 778 80.50 64.56 -7.14
N LYS A 779 81.51 64.39 -6.27
CA LYS A 779 81.32 63.92 -4.90
C LYS A 779 80.63 64.97 -4.02
N MET A 780 80.99 66.25 -4.15
CA MET A 780 80.25 67.35 -3.49
C MET A 780 78.80 67.46 -3.96
N LEU A 781 78.53 67.20 -5.25
CA LEU A 781 77.17 67.18 -5.78
C LEU A 781 76.37 65.96 -5.29
N GLN A 782 77.01 64.78 -5.19
CA GLN A 782 76.39 63.59 -4.61
C GLN A 782 76.05 63.76 -3.13
N ASP A 783 76.94 64.38 -2.34
CA ASP A 783 76.69 64.64 -0.92
C ASP A 783 75.55 65.67 -0.73
N PHE A 784 75.42 66.65 -1.63
CA PHE A 784 74.30 67.59 -1.63
C PHE A 784 72.95 66.92 -1.98
N ILE A 785 72.94 66.05 -3.00
CA ILE A 785 71.74 65.28 -3.38
C ILE A 785 71.36 64.27 -2.28
N LYS A 786 72.35 63.68 -1.61
CA LYS A 786 72.11 62.73 -0.50
C LYS A 786 71.50 63.44 0.72
N ASN A 787 71.97 64.62 1.08
CA ASN A 787 71.36 65.45 2.12
C ASN A 787 69.94 65.92 1.74
N MET A 788 69.70 66.30 0.48
CA MET A 788 68.37 66.72 0.04
C MET A 788 67.37 65.55 -0.01
N ASN A 789 67.83 64.34 -0.36
CA ASN A 789 67.03 63.12 -0.31
C ASN A 789 66.75 62.64 1.11
N GLU A 790 67.67 62.84 2.06
CA GLU A 790 67.43 62.56 3.48
C GLU A 790 66.43 63.56 4.11
N ASP A 791 66.44 64.83 3.70
CA ASP A 791 65.44 65.83 4.13
C ASP A 791 64.05 65.62 3.49
N MET A 792 63.98 65.08 2.26
CA MET A 792 62.73 64.65 1.62
C MET A 792 62.15 63.39 2.28
N LYS A 793 62.99 62.38 2.58
CA LYS A 793 62.58 61.16 3.30
C LYS A 793 62.04 61.45 4.70
N LYS A 794 62.59 62.45 5.40
CA LYS A 794 62.09 62.88 6.72
C LYS A 794 60.74 63.59 6.68
N ARG A 795 60.31 64.11 5.51
CA ARG A 795 59.01 64.78 5.34
C ARG A 795 57.91 63.85 4.81
N GLU A 796 58.24 62.83 4.02
CA GLU A 796 57.26 61.86 3.50
C GLU A 796 56.86 60.79 4.53
N VAL A 797 57.74 60.44 5.48
CA VAL A 797 57.46 59.39 6.49
C VAL A 797 56.52 59.87 7.61
N HIS A 798 56.30 61.19 7.79
CA HIS A 798 55.43 61.69 8.86
C HIS A 798 53.94 61.82 8.49
N VAL A 799 53.54 61.62 7.24
CA VAL A 799 52.12 61.64 6.83
C VAL A 799 51.62 60.25 6.42
N ALA A 800 52.46 59.38 5.85
CA ALA A 800 52.05 58.04 5.42
C ALA A 800 52.06 56.96 6.53
N ALA A 801 52.81 57.15 7.63
CA ALA A 801 52.89 56.15 8.70
C ALA A 801 51.64 56.11 9.61
N ALA A 802 50.93 57.24 9.77
CA ALA A 802 49.76 57.32 10.65
C ALA A 802 48.48 56.71 10.03
N GLU A 803 48.38 56.64 8.70
CA GLU A 803 47.22 56.05 8.02
C GLU A 803 47.40 54.55 7.72
N ILE A 804 48.64 54.06 7.66
CA ILE A 804 48.95 52.64 7.41
C ILE A 804 48.90 51.80 8.71
N GLU A 805 49.28 52.35 9.86
CA GLU A 805 49.23 51.62 11.14
C GLU A 805 47.79 51.35 11.62
N GLY A 806 46.85 52.29 11.46
CA GLY A 806 45.44 52.06 11.77
C GLY A 806 44.77 51.04 10.84
N SER A 807 45.10 51.09 9.54
CA SER A 807 44.57 50.13 8.55
C SER A 807 45.11 48.71 8.74
N GLN A 808 46.34 48.55 9.28
CA GLN A 808 46.92 47.24 9.59
C GLN A 808 46.34 46.62 10.86
N GLU A 809 46.00 47.41 11.88
CA GLU A 809 45.30 46.91 13.08
C GLU A 809 43.88 46.46 12.77
N ASP A 810 43.13 47.20 11.94
CA ASP A 810 41.77 46.81 11.52
C ASP A 810 41.79 45.54 10.64
N LEU A 811 42.76 45.41 9.74
CA LEU A 811 42.92 44.19 8.93
C LEU A 811 43.34 43.00 9.80
N ALA A 812 44.21 43.20 10.79
CA ALA A 812 44.62 42.16 11.72
C ALA A 812 43.47 41.71 12.62
N ALA A 813 42.60 42.63 13.06
CA ALA A 813 41.39 42.32 13.82
C ALA A 813 40.37 41.55 12.95
N GLN A 814 40.19 41.93 11.68
CA GLN A 814 39.34 41.17 10.74
C GLN A 814 39.89 39.77 10.46
N VAL A 815 41.20 39.63 10.26
CA VAL A 815 41.82 38.31 10.04
C VAL A 815 41.70 37.44 11.30
N ALA A 816 41.83 38.02 12.49
CA ALA A 816 41.63 37.29 13.75
C ALA A 816 40.16 36.86 13.96
N ALA A 817 39.19 37.72 13.61
CA ALA A 817 37.77 37.40 13.66
C ALA A 817 37.42 36.28 12.66
N LEU A 818 37.91 36.36 11.42
CA LEU A 818 37.72 35.33 10.41
C LEU A 818 38.40 34.00 10.77
N MET A 819 39.56 34.04 11.44
CA MET A 819 40.20 32.81 11.95
C MET A 819 39.40 32.17 13.09
N LYS A 820 38.79 32.98 13.95
CA LYS A 820 37.91 32.50 15.03
C LYS A 820 36.63 31.87 14.45
N GLU A 821 35.98 32.56 13.52
CA GLU A 821 34.79 32.05 12.81
C GLU A 821 35.12 30.76 12.03
N LYS A 822 36.28 30.68 11.38
CA LYS A 822 36.76 29.45 10.72
C LYS A 822 36.97 28.29 11.70
N LEU A 823 37.44 28.55 12.92
CA LEU A 823 37.62 27.52 13.94
C LEU A 823 36.28 27.05 14.51
N GLU A 824 35.32 27.96 14.70
CA GLU A 824 33.95 27.65 15.11
C GLU A 824 33.22 26.85 14.02
N LEU A 825 33.28 27.27 12.75
CA LEU A 825 32.73 26.50 11.63
C LEU A 825 33.36 25.11 11.50
N LYS A 826 34.66 24.99 11.78
CA LYS A 826 35.35 23.70 11.75
C LYS A 826 34.89 22.79 12.90
N ALA A 827 34.61 23.35 14.08
CA ALA A 827 34.05 22.62 15.20
C ALA A 827 32.61 22.17 14.91
N ASP A 828 31.77 23.04 14.36
CA ASP A 828 30.40 22.73 13.95
C ASP A 828 30.36 21.67 12.84
N LEU A 829 31.27 21.77 11.86
CA LEU A 829 31.40 20.78 10.80
C LEU A 829 31.84 19.42 11.38
N SER A 830 32.76 19.41 12.34
CA SER A 830 33.17 18.19 13.03
C SER A 830 32.00 17.56 13.80
N GLN A 831 31.22 18.36 14.53
CA GLN A 831 30.05 17.87 15.25
C GLN A 831 28.97 17.34 14.31
N LYS A 832 28.74 17.99 13.17
CA LYS A 832 27.82 17.50 12.12
C LYS A 832 28.30 16.19 11.51
N ILE A 833 29.61 16.04 11.27
CA ILE A 833 30.19 14.78 10.79
C ILE A 833 29.98 13.66 11.83
N ASP A 834 30.19 13.95 13.12
CA ASP A 834 30.00 12.96 14.19
C ASP A 834 28.51 12.54 14.32
N LEU A 835 27.57 13.48 14.26
CA LEU A 835 26.13 13.19 14.24
C LEU A 835 25.71 12.39 13.00
N PHE A 836 26.31 12.67 11.84
CA PHE A 836 26.06 11.92 10.61
C PHE A 836 26.56 10.48 10.73
N LEU A 837 27.77 10.29 11.25
CA LEU A 837 28.33 8.96 11.52
C LEU A 837 27.49 8.18 12.55
N GLU A 838 26.96 8.84 13.57
CA GLU A 838 26.10 8.21 14.57
C GLU A 838 24.74 7.80 13.96
N THR A 839 24.18 8.63 13.07
CA THR A 839 22.96 8.34 12.31
C THR A 839 23.16 7.16 11.34
N ASP A 840 24.28 7.13 10.62
CA ASP A 840 24.63 6.03 9.72
C ASP A 840 24.83 4.71 10.50
N ASN A 841 25.52 4.75 11.64
CA ASN A 841 25.66 3.58 12.51
C ASN A 841 24.31 3.06 13.03
N MET A 842 23.36 3.96 13.33
CA MET A 842 22.00 3.59 13.72
C MET A 842 21.21 2.97 12.57
N ARG A 843 21.38 3.48 11.33
CA ARG A 843 20.80 2.89 10.13
C ARG A 843 21.35 1.50 9.87
N GLU A 844 22.67 1.32 9.94
CA GLU A 844 23.33 0.02 9.73
C GLU A 844 22.89 -1.01 10.78
N ARG A 845 22.67 -0.60 12.03
CA ARG A 845 22.10 -1.48 13.07
C ARG A 845 20.67 -1.91 12.75
N LYS A 846 19.81 -0.96 12.33
CA LYS A 846 18.43 -1.28 11.93
C LYS A 846 18.38 -2.18 10.69
N GLU A 847 19.27 -1.99 9.73
CA GLU A 847 19.38 -2.86 8.55
C GLU A 847 19.78 -4.28 8.95
N LYS A 848 20.75 -4.44 9.86
CA LYS A 848 21.12 -5.76 10.40
C LYS A 848 19.99 -6.42 11.18
N GLU A 849 19.24 -5.66 11.97
CA GLU A 849 18.07 -6.17 12.69
C GLU A 849 16.95 -6.61 11.74
N ASN A 850 16.68 -5.81 10.70
CA ASN A 850 15.72 -6.16 9.66
C ASN A 850 16.14 -7.41 8.87
N LEU A 851 17.43 -7.56 8.55
CA LEU A 851 17.94 -8.77 7.90
C LEU A 851 17.76 -10.01 8.77
N LEU A 852 18.04 -9.93 10.07
CA LEU A 852 17.79 -11.02 11.01
C LEU A 852 16.29 -11.37 11.10
N LYS A 853 15.42 -10.35 11.06
CA LYS A 853 13.96 -10.53 11.05
C LYS A 853 13.49 -11.23 9.78
N ILE A 854 14.05 -10.87 8.62
CA ILE A 854 13.77 -11.51 7.34
C ILE A 854 14.23 -12.98 7.39
N GLU A 855 15.44 -13.28 7.87
CA GLU A 855 15.92 -14.65 8.02
C GLU A 855 15.06 -15.49 9.00
N GLU A 856 14.54 -14.88 10.06
CA GLU A 856 13.62 -15.52 11.01
C GLU A 856 12.27 -15.84 10.34
N LEU A 857 11.69 -14.88 9.62
CA LEU A 857 10.45 -15.08 8.86
C LEU A 857 10.61 -16.09 7.73
N GLU A 858 11.77 -16.13 7.07
CA GLU A 858 12.08 -17.14 6.06
C GLU A 858 12.16 -18.54 6.66
N LYS A 859 12.75 -18.70 7.86
CA LYS A 859 12.74 -19.97 8.58
C LYS A 859 11.34 -20.39 8.99
N GLU A 860 10.53 -19.47 9.51
CA GLU A 860 9.14 -19.74 9.86
C GLU A 860 8.31 -20.15 8.64
N LEU A 861 8.55 -19.53 7.48
CA LEU A 861 7.90 -19.86 6.22
C LEU A 861 8.33 -21.24 5.70
N ILE A 862 9.62 -21.59 5.84
CA ILE A 862 10.13 -22.93 5.53
C ILE A 862 9.51 -23.97 6.49
N ASP A 863 9.45 -23.70 7.79
CA ASP A 863 8.85 -24.59 8.78
C ASP A 863 7.34 -24.75 8.56
N ALA A 864 6.64 -23.71 8.13
CA ALA A 864 5.24 -23.76 7.71
C ALA A 864 5.05 -24.58 6.43
N LYS A 865 6.03 -24.59 5.51
CA LYS A 865 6.03 -25.46 4.32
C LYS A 865 6.38 -26.93 4.63
N VAL A 866 7.17 -27.19 5.68
CA VAL A 866 7.55 -28.54 6.12
C VAL A 866 6.44 -29.22 6.94
N LYS A 867 5.59 -28.45 7.62
CA LYS A 867 4.30 -28.97 8.10
C LYS A 867 3.46 -29.33 6.86
N LYS A 868 3.17 -30.64 6.69
CA LYS A 868 2.43 -31.20 5.54
C LYS A 868 1.44 -30.19 4.99
N SER A 869 1.75 -29.62 3.82
CA SER A 869 0.86 -28.65 3.20
C SER A 869 -0.52 -29.27 3.05
N ASP A 870 -1.58 -28.47 3.17
CA ASP A 870 -2.96 -28.97 3.05
C ASP A 870 -3.15 -29.80 1.77
N ASN A 871 -2.39 -29.52 0.71
CA ASN A 871 -2.34 -30.34 -0.51
C ASN A 871 -1.85 -31.79 -0.30
N GLU A 872 -0.88 -32.05 0.57
CA GLU A 872 -0.44 -33.42 0.89
C GLU A 872 -1.46 -34.15 1.77
N LEU A 873 -2.10 -33.42 2.70
CA LEU A 873 -3.19 -33.97 3.52
C LEU A 873 -4.42 -34.30 2.67
N ILE A 874 -4.77 -33.42 1.73
CA ILE A 874 -5.84 -33.64 0.75
C ILE A 874 -5.53 -34.86 -0.12
N GLN A 875 -4.31 -35.00 -0.63
CA GLN A 875 -3.92 -36.18 -1.42
C GLN A 875 -3.92 -37.48 -0.59
N ASP A 876 -3.52 -37.43 0.69
CA ASP A 876 -3.59 -38.59 1.59
C ASP A 876 -5.07 -38.97 1.87
N LEU A 877 -5.95 -37.99 2.06
CA LEU A 877 -7.39 -38.19 2.24
C LEU A 877 -8.06 -38.73 0.97
N GLU A 878 -7.70 -38.21 -0.21
CA GLU A 878 -8.20 -38.70 -1.50
C GLU A 878 -7.81 -40.17 -1.71
N ARG A 879 -6.56 -40.57 -1.41
CA ARG A 879 -6.14 -41.97 -1.47
C ARG A 879 -6.91 -42.85 -0.48
N GLN A 880 -7.23 -42.33 0.70
CA GLN A 880 -8.02 -43.06 1.71
C GLN A 880 -9.49 -43.23 1.27
N VAL A 881 -10.06 -42.23 0.61
CA VAL A 881 -11.40 -42.28 -0.01
C VAL A 881 -11.43 -43.29 -1.16
N GLU A 882 -10.44 -43.27 -2.05
CA GLU A 882 -10.31 -44.24 -3.15
C GLU A 882 -10.19 -45.68 -2.64
N PHE A 883 -9.38 -45.90 -1.59
CA PHE A 883 -9.27 -47.19 -0.93
C PHE A 883 -10.61 -47.66 -0.34
N SER A 884 -11.35 -46.74 0.29
CA SER A 884 -12.68 -47.03 0.85
C SER A 884 -13.69 -47.39 -0.24
N HIS A 885 -13.70 -46.66 -1.36
CA HIS A 885 -14.52 -46.98 -2.53
C HIS A 885 -14.18 -48.35 -3.13
N SER A 886 -12.90 -48.76 -3.13
CA SER A 886 -12.48 -50.10 -3.56
C SER A 886 -12.99 -51.21 -2.63
N ILE A 887 -12.99 -50.97 -1.30
CA ILE A 887 -13.57 -51.90 -0.32
C ILE A 887 -15.08 -52.00 -0.52
N ILE A 888 -15.78 -50.87 -0.64
CA ILE A 888 -17.23 -50.83 -0.86
C ILE A 888 -17.60 -51.58 -2.14
N ALA A 889 -16.88 -51.35 -3.25
CA ALA A 889 -17.11 -52.06 -4.51
C ALA A 889 -16.86 -53.58 -4.40
N THR A 890 -15.93 -54.00 -3.54
CA THR A 890 -15.66 -55.42 -3.27
C THR A 890 -16.74 -56.05 -2.39
N GLN A 891 -17.23 -55.31 -1.39
CA GLN A 891 -18.33 -55.75 -0.54
C GLN A 891 -19.65 -55.83 -1.33
N GLN A 892 -19.93 -54.85 -2.18
CA GLN A 892 -21.14 -54.85 -3.01
C GLN A 892 -21.17 -56.06 -3.96
N ARG A 893 -20.04 -56.36 -4.63
CA ARG A 893 -19.90 -57.58 -5.44
C ARG A 893 -20.13 -58.87 -4.65
N ARG A 894 -19.73 -58.89 -3.37
CA ARG A 894 -19.95 -60.03 -2.48
C ARG A 894 -21.41 -60.15 -2.06
N ILE A 895 -22.07 -59.03 -1.80
CA ILE A 895 -23.51 -58.98 -1.52
C ILE A 895 -24.28 -59.50 -2.73
N ASP A 896 -24.00 -58.98 -3.93
CA ASP A 896 -24.68 -59.42 -5.17
C ASP A 896 -24.51 -60.93 -5.40
N LYS A 897 -23.31 -61.46 -5.15
CA LYS A 897 -23.04 -62.89 -5.25
C LYS A 897 -23.85 -63.71 -4.24
N LEU A 898 -23.92 -63.27 -2.98
CA LEU A 898 -24.72 -63.94 -1.94
C LEU A 898 -26.22 -63.84 -2.23
N THR A 899 -26.69 -62.70 -2.74
CA THR A 899 -28.08 -62.51 -3.16
C THR A 899 -28.42 -63.44 -4.32
N GLU A 900 -27.51 -63.63 -5.27
CA GLU A 900 -27.69 -64.59 -6.36
C GLU A 900 -27.67 -66.04 -5.86
N GLU A 901 -26.79 -66.39 -4.92
CA GLU A 901 -26.79 -67.72 -4.26
C GLU A 901 -28.10 -67.96 -3.48
N ILE A 902 -28.65 -66.94 -2.81
CA ILE A 902 -29.96 -67.01 -2.14
C ILE A 902 -31.08 -67.19 -3.16
N LYS A 903 -31.07 -66.45 -4.28
CA LYS A 903 -32.04 -66.64 -5.37
C LYS A 903 -31.95 -68.06 -5.94
N GLN A 904 -30.75 -68.57 -6.16
CA GLN A 904 -30.53 -69.94 -6.64
C GLN A 904 -30.99 -70.98 -5.62
N MET A 905 -30.77 -70.78 -4.31
CA MET A 905 -31.30 -71.66 -3.26
C MET A 905 -32.83 -71.60 -3.16
N ASN A 906 -33.43 -70.42 -3.28
CA ASN A 906 -34.89 -70.26 -3.29
C ASN A 906 -35.53 -70.90 -4.53
N ILE A 907 -34.84 -70.89 -5.68
CA ILE A 907 -35.27 -71.60 -6.89
C ILE A 907 -35.07 -73.11 -6.73
N ALA A 908 -33.97 -73.56 -6.11
CA ALA A 908 -33.69 -74.97 -5.86
C ALA A 908 -34.61 -75.60 -4.80
N LEU A 909 -35.16 -74.80 -3.88
CA LEU A 909 -36.08 -75.20 -2.81
C LEU A 909 -37.55 -74.97 -3.19
N GLY A 910 -37.90 -75.15 -4.47
CA GLY A 910 -39.21 -74.95 -5.10
C GLY A 910 -40.43 -74.88 -4.17
N GLN A 911 -41.29 -73.89 -4.45
CA GLN A 911 -42.63 -73.67 -3.87
C GLN A 911 -43.39 -74.98 -3.59
N GLU A 912 -43.27 -75.53 -2.39
CA GLU A 912 -44.24 -76.42 -1.77
C GLU A 912 -43.93 -76.47 -0.27
N GLY A 913 -44.91 -76.04 0.54
CA GLY A 913 -44.77 -75.99 1.98
C GLY A 913 -44.49 -77.37 2.57
N ILE A 914 -43.37 -77.49 3.29
CA ILE A 914 -43.16 -78.59 4.22
C ILE A 914 -43.37 -78.05 5.63
N ALA A 915 -44.58 -78.25 6.14
CA ALA A 915 -44.82 -78.29 7.57
C ALA A 915 -43.98 -79.46 8.13
N ILE A 916 -42.90 -79.15 8.84
CA ILE A 916 -42.21 -80.14 9.67
C ILE A 916 -42.45 -79.76 11.13
N GLU A 917 -43.42 -80.44 11.73
CA GLU A 917 -43.46 -80.69 13.17
C GLU A 917 -42.22 -81.49 13.57
N PHE A 918 -41.41 -80.97 14.50
CA PHE A 918 -40.49 -81.82 15.27
C PHE A 918 -40.73 -81.65 16.76
N GLU A 919 -41.38 -82.67 17.30
CA GLU A 919 -41.49 -82.95 18.72
C GLU A 919 -40.13 -83.22 19.37
N LYS A 920 -40.08 -82.88 20.66
CA LYS A 920 -39.00 -83.11 21.63
C LYS A 920 -38.38 -84.53 21.55
N LYS A 921 -37.05 -84.61 21.46
CA LYS A 921 -36.17 -85.41 22.37
C LYS A 921 -34.66 -85.29 22.08
N SER A 922 -33.94 -84.88 23.13
CA SER A 922 -32.67 -85.46 23.62
C SER A 922 -31.33 -85.23 22.88
N LYS A 923 -30.53 -84.35 23.50
CA LYS A 923 -29.05 -84.39 23.71
C LYS A 923 -28.15 -84.53 22.46
N ARG A 924 -27.41 -83.44 22.15
CA ARG A 924 -25.94 -83.34 22.26
C ARG A 924 -25.40 -81.95 21.82
N LYS A 925 -24.78 -81.25 22.78
CA LYS A 925 -23.67 -80.28 22.72
C LYS A 925 -23.48 -79.42 21.44
N SER A 926 -23.73 -78.11 21.59
CA SER A 926 -22.85 -77.05 21.08
C SER A 926 -22.98 -75.84 22.01
N ALA A 927 -21.85 -75.26 22.39
CA ALA A 927 -21.70 -74.32 23.49
C ALA A 927 -22.07 -72.90 23.09
N GLU A 928 -22.85 -72.25 23.96
CA GLU A 928 -23.18 -70.84 23.92
C GLU A 928 -21.99 -70.04 24.48
N GLN A 929 -21.17 -69.45 23.61
CA GLN A 929 -20.14 -68.51 24.03
C GLN A 929 -20.74 -67.10 24.05
N LYS A 930 -21.25 -66.70 25.22
CA LYS A 930 -21.21 -65.27 25.59
C LYS A 930 -19.73 -64.90 25.65
N LYS A 931 -19.26 -64.08 24.72
CA LYS A 931 -17.94 -63.44 24.86
C LYS A 931 -18.08 -62.42 25.99
N GLU A 932 -17.58 -62.76 27.16
CA GLU A 932 -17.26 -61.78 28.20
C GLU A 932 -16.25 -60.79 27.61
N ILE A 933 -16.57 -59.49 27.74
CA ILE A 933 -15.68 -58.39 27.37
C ILE A 933 -14.44 -58.51 28.25
N ARG A 934 -13.26 -58.62 27.63
CA ARG A 934 -11.99 -58.73 28.34
C ARG A 934 -11.73 -57.46 29.14
N LYS A 935 -11.43 -57.62 30.43
CA LYS A 935 -11.15 -56.50 31.33
C LYS A 935 -9.68 -56.13 31.18
N TYR A 936 -9.37 -54.85 31.09
CA TYR A 936 -8.01 -54.34 30.96
C TYR A 936 -7.78 -53.33 32.08
N CYS A 937 -6.76 -53.56 32.91
CA CYS A 937 -6.34 -52.58 33.89
C CYS A 937 -5.28 -51.67 33.27
N ASP A 938 -5.61 -50.41 33.06
CA ASP A 938 -4.71 -49.37 32.55
C ASP A 938 -3.63 -48.91 33.56
N ILE A 939 -3.75 -49.30 34.84
CA ILE A 939 -2.77 -48.95 35.88
C ILE A 939 -1.57 -49.91 35.89
N CYS A 940 -1.79 -51.20 35.64
CA CYS A 940 -0.71 -52.20 35.58
C CYS A 940 -0.55 -52.87 34.22
N GLU A 941 -1.37 -52.48 33.23
CA GLU A 941 -1.36 -52.95 31.84
C GLU A 941 -1.61 -54.47 31.67
N GLU A 942 -2.19 -55.13 32.68
CA GLU A 942 -2.50 -56.56 32.64
C GLU A 942 -3.96 -56.81 32.21
N PHE A 943 -4.16 -57.80 31.33
CA PHE A 943 -5.48 -58.23 30.87
C PHE A 943 -6.08 -59.32 31.76
N ASP A 944 -7.40 -59.24 31.95
CA ASP A 944 -8.30 -60.26 32.52
C ASP A 944 -8.08 -60.64 33.99
N GLN A 945 -7.21 -59.93 34.74
CA GLN A 945 -6.96 -60.22 36.16
C GLN A 945 -7.82 -59.40 37.13
N HIS A 946 -7.93 -58.09 36.92
CA HIS A 946 -8.78 -57.18 37.70
C HIS A 946 -9.20 -56.00 36.80
N ASP A 947 -10.26 -55.30 37.19
CA ASP A 947 -10.59 -54.00 36.59
C ASP A 947 -9.70 -52.90 37.20
N THR A 948 -9.56 -51.79 36.49
CA THR A 948 -8.80 -50.60 36.91
C THR A 948 -9.09 -50.17 38.35
N GLU A 949 -10.34 -50.24 38.80
CA GLU A 949 -10.74 -49.78 40.14
C GLU A 949 -10.32 -50.72 41.30
N ASP A 950 -9.91 -51.95 40.99
CA ASP A 950 -9.52 -52.97 41.96
C ASP A 950 -8.00 -53.26 41.91
N CYS A 951 -7.20 -52.36 41.33
CA CYS A 951 -5.78 -52.58 41.13
C CYS A 951 -5.01 -52.63 42.46
N PRO A 952 -4.38 -53.77 42.84
CA PRO A 952 -3.65 -53.88 44.10
C PRO A 952 -2.43 -52.94 44.20
N SER A 953 -1.98 -52.40 43.07
CA SER A 953 -0.96 -51.33 42.99
C SER A 953 -1.44 -50.02 43.60
N GLN A 954 -2.76 -49.76 43.63
CA GLN A 954 -3.34 -48.54 44.20
C GLN A 954 -3.35 -48.54 45.73
N THR A 955 -3.13 -49.68 46.40
CA THR A 955 -3.16 -49.80 47.87
C THR A 955 -1.78 -49.80 48.54
N LEU A 956 -0.69 -49.62 47.77
CA LEU A 956 0.69 -49.57 48.30
C LEU A 956 1.35 -48.19 48.11
N GLY A 957 0.63 -47.12 48.46
CA GLY A 957 1.08 -45.74 48.33
C GLY A 957 1.04 -44.89 49.59
N GLU A 958 0.82 -45.47 50.77
CA GLU A 958 0.93 -44.78 52.05
C GLU A 958 1.80 -45.58 53.02
N GLY A 959 3.01 -45.09 53.29
CA GLY A 959 3.84 -45.53 54.42
C GLY A 959 5.31 -45.82 54.10
N ASP A 960 6.16 -44.90 54.56
CA ASP A 960 7.43 -45.17 55.24
C ASP A 960 8.73 -45.49 54.46
N PHE A 961 9.57 -44.43 54.44
CA PHE A 961 10.94 -44.35 54.95
C PHE A 961 12.16 -44.79 54.11
N GLU A 962 13.00 -43.78 53.90
CA GLU A 962 14.44 -43.71 54.17
C GLU A 962 15.48 -44.20 53.16
N HIS A 963 16.12 -43.17 52.56
CA HIS A 963 17.56 -43.00 52.34
C HIS A 963 18.48 -44.21 52.58
N LYS A 964 19.25 -44.57 51.55
CA LYS A 964 20.69 -44.77 51.75
C LYS A 964 21.54 -44.45 50.52
N SER A 965 22.67 -43.88 50.88
CA SER A 965 23.66 -43.11 50.15
C SER A 965 24.72 -43.97 49.44
N HIS A 966 25.22 -43.39 48.34
CA HIS A 966 26.62 -43.29 47.90
C HIS A 966 27.49 -44.53 47.61
N SER A 967 28.11 -44.43 46.42
CA SER A 967 29.54 -44.69 46.12
C SER A 967 29.94 -46.10 45.68
N SER A 968 30.34 -46.27 44.42
CA SER A 968 31.75 -46.16 43.99
C SER A 968 32.01 -46.79 42.62
N LEU A 969 32.77 -46.06 41.80
CA LEU A 969 33.82 -46.49 40.86
C LEU A 969 33.44 -47.20 39.54
N ASP A 970 33.75 -46.46 38.46
CA ASP A 970 34.52 -46.84 37.27
C ASP A 970 34.11 -48.06 36.43
N ASN A 971 33.61 -47.81 35.21
CA ASN A 971 34.46 -47.86 34.02
C ASN A 971 33.69 -47.46 32.74
N ALA A 972 34.45 -46.87 31.82
CA ALA A 972 34.04 -46.37 30.51
C ALA A 972 33.44 -47.44 29.59
N VAL A 973 32.54 -47.01 28.69
CA VAL A 973 32.56 -47.19 27.22
C VAL A 973 31.26 -46.64 26.60
N GLU A 974 31.44 -45.62 25.76
CA GLU A 974 30.73 -45.18 24.55
C GLU A 974 29.24 -45.49 24.25
N GLU A 975 28.54 -44.39 23.88
CA GLU A 975 27.61 -44.21 22.75
C GLU A 975 26.16 -44.75 22.78
N LYS A 976 25.22 -43.87 23.20
CA LYS A 976 24.11 -43.25 22.41
C LYS A 976 22.90 -42.88 23.30
N PRO A 977 22.32 -41.66 23.19
CA PRO A 977 21.22 -41.24 24.06
C PRO A 977 19.88 -41.77 23.55
N ALA A 978 19.23 -42.60 24.36
CA ALA A 978 17.83 -42.95 24.22
C ALA A 978 16.97 -42.02 25.10
N SER A 979 15.94 -41.43 24.47
CA SER A 979 14.71 -40.90 25.07
C SER A 979 14.83 -39.82 26.17
N LYS A 980 14.53 -38.57 25.77
CA LYS A 980 14.33 -37.44 26.68
C LYS A 980 13.17 -37.75 27.63
N ARG A 981 13.50 -38.13 28.87
CA ARG A 981 12.61 -37.96 30.03
C ARG A 981 12.24 -36.48 30.14
N ALA A 982 10.95 -36.24 30.43
CA ALA A 982 10.38 -34.94 30.73
C ALA A 982 11.29 -34.14 31.68
N TRP A 983 11.77 -32.98 31.22
CA TRP A 983 12.33 -31.97 32.11
C TRP A 983 11.16 -31.42 32.94
N ILE A 984 11.25 -31.58 34.26
CA ILE A 984 10.36 -30.91 35.20
C ILE A 984 10.65 -29.42 35.04
N ARG A 985 9.66 -28.65 34.58
CA ARG A 985 9.75 -27.20 34.42
C ARG A 985 9.92 -26.55 35.79
N LYS A 986 10.90 -25.65 35.91
CA LYS A 986 11.11 -24.89 37.15
C LYS A 986 10.02 -23.84 37.23
N PHE A 987 9.31 -23.75 38.35
CA PHE A 987 8.29 -22.73 38.58
C PHE A 987 8.71 -21.91 39.80
N CYS A 988 8.58 -20.59 39.69
CA CYS A 988 8.83 -19.68 40.80
C CYS A 988 7.51 -19.15 41.36
N ASP A 989 7.19 -19.50 42.62
CA ASP A 989 5.97 -19.04 43.31
C ASP A 989 6.02 -17.55 43.70
N HIS A 990 7.16 -16.87 43.54
CA HIS A 990 7.30 -15.45 43.88
C HIS A 990 7.00 -14.51 42.72
N CYS A 991 7.20 -14.94 41.47
CA CYS A 991 6.95 -14.12 40.28
C CYS A 991 6.13 -14.83 39.19
N ASP A 992 5.64 -16.04 39.47
CA ASP A 992 4.83 -16.88 38.58
C ASP A 992 5.47 -17.18 37.20
N GLU A 993 6.80 -17.08 37.09
CA GLU A 993 7.54 -17.38 35.86
C GLU A 993 7.98 -18.85 35.81
N PHE A 994 7.82 -19.46 34.63
CA PHE A 994 8.29 -20.81 34.33
C PHE A 994 9.67 -20.79 33.66
N ASP A 995 10.48 -21.80 33.96
CA ASP A 995 11.73 -22.20 33.29
C ASP A 995 12.95 -21.27 33.45
N LEU A 996 12.83 -20.15 34.17
CA LEU A 996 13.94 -19.21 34.38
C LEU A 996 14.71 -19.43 35.68
N HIS A 997 14.01 -19.65 36.80
CA HIS A 997 14.61 -19.88 38.12
C HIS A 997 13.64 -20.66 39.03
N GLU A 998 14.15 -21.23 40.12
CA GLU A 998 13.31 -21.79 41.20
C GLU A 998 12.98 -20.69 42.21
N THR A 999 11.90 -20.86 42.98
CA THR A 999 11.43 -19.88 43.98
C THR A 999 12.54 -19.36 44.90
N GLU A 1000 13.53 -20.19 45.25
CA GLU A 1000 14.64 -19.83 46.15
C GLU A 1000 15.65 -18.85 45.52
N ASP A 1001 15.74 -18.81 44.19
CA ASP A 1001 16.71 -18.00 43.43
C ASP A 1001 16.06 -16.75 42.82
N CYS A 1002 14.86 -16.37 43.28
CA CYS A 1002 14.14 -15.23 42.75
C CYS A 1002 14.91 -13.93 43.02
N PRO A 1003 15.22 -13.12 41.98
CA PRO A 1003 15.89 -11.83 42.16
C PRO A 1003 15.00 -10.78 42.83
N ASN A 1004 13.71 -11.09 43.05
CA ASN A 1004 12.77 -10.21 43.72
C ASN A 1004 11.92 -11.00 44.74
N PRO A 1005 12.54 -11.57 45.80
CA PRO A 1005 11.80 -12.31 46.81
C PRO A 1005 11.02 -11.31 47.67
N GLN A 1006 9.69 -11.45 47.72
CA GLN A 1006 8.85 -10.63 48.59
C GLN A 1006 9.03 -10.95 50.06
#